data_AF-A0A151ZAE7-F1
#
_entry.id   AF-A0A151ZAE7-F1
#
_cell.length_a   1.000
_cell.length_b   1.000
_cell.length_c   1.000
_cell.angle_alpha   90.00
_cell.angle_beta   90.00
_cell.angle_gamma   90.00
#
_symmetry.space_group_name_H-M   'P 1'
#
loop_
_entity.id
_entity.type
_entity.pdbx_description
1 polymer ?
#
loop_
_entity_poly.entity_id
_entity_poly.type
_entity_poly.pdbx_seq_one_letter_code
_entity_poly.pdbx_strand_id
1 'polypeptide(L)'
;MKEIYSYLLVLLFILNSSNVNAITSNQKTFLNSIATACSFTWAPSGADCGSYVVGTNTKVTCNPSTAEVTELYISPSTKYCSAITDSYNLFPQLTKLTIGYNLSSSATIQTHPNVQYFKFESSDPAMVFTFLPSFNMTSLTSLDIMYPAGTFPTNLNTSMVNLRIYGHPTLGKFTSHFPSNLFTPSLKTFFFILFFTPTPAYTLPANVFTNSPNIVEYQVSIPGYTLTDLTSFYNPPLSLLTIGIYTFNAPTVVLPTFEEAGWQNLVALVIAQCGLKGSIPQNYFQQKALLLLNFGFNSQLQVPLNYLATSKLQQLFIANTATSGTVPDDMLDGALQRFDARGTALNGVLPPCFMCLPNSALSENPAGYQYLFDSNKFSNYQGVSSPRVCNPVITSISPTLLKTTDFYFVIQGTSLGSIANYLQISMTNSVGDTFNLAGYCTAKKKSKTIECLNPNVQGSGNVTLIVFNDQNPVPIVTKAFSYVPPTVSFVSSPSTLGGAVTIYGDNLMGTNYGATNITIGSNLCSPVNIILPNAIVSCQYPSGVTSDLPVKVMVKNQVNDYQNQAKFFYKPPSITSFIYIKPNTEAQLTILGADFWNDLSLVSVKIESTDCTMVSVNNTILVCNYPKTPFTAGAKNVQVTVNNRVSYPNNLFEFIDQSYCPSSCSNGGNCNRDLGVCICNEGFAGPACDQVTMLTEQDIDDSLPILTATRDDPSNTRLQVQILSVFEDNSEVDLTDSSSWTMSEGDKNVNIYQYQDSNRQLIVTITSNPTFSSAQLGTNTITYPNGSYTYSIEYSSSSVVNDLRFKFQMEMTPEECESPPYIYAYPTGVNYGSHFMTLLKYNSQWHARFPQVTVLNGGKSYSTIATEPQNKFGNYTQVIAKVQSSQVQSTYFQYDFSLLDTYQSREPIVEGCGLEEVKQNNSWKIAVGIAVPVGVALLATAGFFIFKQQRKINETNKLLNQKLSELSKFRD
;
A
#
# COMPACT_ATOMS: atom_id res chain seq x y z
N MET A 1 34.98 -14.85 -13.79
CA MET A 1 34.41 -16.14 -13.32
C MET A 1 34.17 -17.16 -14.45
N LYS A 2 33.55 -16.81 -15.60
CA LYS A 2 33.45 -17.74 -16.75
C LYS A 2 34.80 -18.17 -17.34
N GLU A 3 35.81 -17.29 -17.36
CA GLU A 3 37.17 -17.65 -17.82
C GLU A 3 37.92 -18.57 -16.86
N ILE A 4 37.67 -18.45 -15.55
CA ILE A 4 38.28 -19.34 -14.54
C ILE A 4 37.68 -20.75 -14.65
N TYR A 5 36.38 -20.86 -14.99
CA TYR A 5 35.75 -22.15 -15.28
C TYR A 5 36.29 -22.81 -16.55
N SER A 6 36.59 -22.04 -17.61
CA SER A 6 37.20 -22.58 -18.83
C SER A 6 38.62 -23.09 -18.57
N TYR A 7 39.42 -22.38 -17.76
CA TYR A 7 40.75 -22.85 -17.36
C TYR A 7 40.71 -24.08 -16.44
N LEU A 8 39.73 -24.17 -15.53
CA LEU A 8 39.56 -25.37 -14.69
C LEU A 8 39.10 -26.59 -15.49
N LEU A 9 38.24 -26.41 -16.51
CA LEU A 9 37.81 -27.50 -17.40
C LEU A 9 38.95 -28.01 -18.29
N VAL A 10 39.85 -27.13 -18.73
CA VAL A 10 41.07 -27.52 -19.46
C VAL A 10 42.03 -28.29 -18.54
N LEU A 11 42.20 -27.87 -17.29
CA LEU A 11 43.03 -28.60 -16.31
C LEU A 11 42.42 -29.95 -15.91
N LEU A 12 41.10 -30.07 -15.85
CA LEU A 12 40.42 -31.35 -15.59
C LEU A 12 40.47 -32.32 -16.77
N PHE A 13 40.59 -31.82 -18.01
CA PHE A 13 40.82 -32.67 -19.19
C PHE A 13 42.26 -33.19 -19.29
N ILE A 14 43.24 -32.43 -18.80
CA ILE A 14 44.67 -32.81 -18.86
C ILE A 14 45.01 -33.99 -17.94
N LEU A 15 44.17 -34.29 -16.92
CA LEU A 15 44.47 -35.33 -15.94
C LEU A 15 43.87 -36.71 -16.24
N ASN A 16 43.20 -36.94 -17.38
CA ASN A 16 42.50 -38.21 -17.63
C ASN A 16 42.59 -38.81 -19.04
N SER A 17 43.64 -38.51 -19.81
CA SER A 17 43.78 -39.06 -21.17
C SER A 17 45.13 -39.76 -21.40
N SER A 18 45.40 -40.82 -20.64
CA SER A 18 46.37 -41.84 -21.07
C SER A 18 45.72 -42.69 -22.16
N ASN A 19 46.23 -42.57 -23.40
CA ASN A 19 45.84 -43.25 -24.65
C ASN A 19 44.97 -42.46 -25.64
N VAL A 20 45.28 -41.18 -25.86
CA VAL A 20 44.91 -40.51 -27.12
C VAL A 20 46.02 -40.82 -28.12
N ASN A 21 45.68 -41.47 -29.23
CA ASN A 21 46.64 -41.80 -30.28
C ASN A 21 47.43 -40.55 -30.71
N ALA A 22 48.76 -40.63 -30.74
CA ALA A 22 49.60 -39.53 -31.18
C ALA A 22 49.32 -39.19 -32.65
N ILE A 23 49.42 -37.92 -33.03
CA ILE A 23 49.45 -37.54 -34.45
C ILE A 23 50.50 -38.37 -35.19
N THR A 24 50.25 -38.70 -36.45
CA THR A 24 51.15 -39.59 -37.22
C THR A 24 52.57 -38.99 -37.32
N SER A 25 53.59 -39.83 -37.45
CA SER A 25 54.99 -39.39 -37.58
C SER A 25 55.22 -38.39 -38.71
N ASN A 26 54.45 -38.50 -39.81
CA ASN A 26 54.51 -37.58 -40.94
C ASN A 26 53.89 -36.20 -40.60
N GLN A 27 52.73 -36.20 -39.94
CA GLN A 27 52.10 -34.96 -39.45
C GLN A 27 53.01 -34.25 -38.43
N LYS A 28 53.61 -35.00 -37.50
CA LYS A 28 54.56 -34.47 -36.51
C LYS A 28 55.80 -33.87 -37.17
N THR A 29 56.37 -34.56 -38.16
CA THR A 29 57.51 -34.07 -38.95
C THR A 29 57.19 -32.76 -39.64
N PHE A 30 56.00 -32.65 -40.27
CA PHE A 30 55.57 -31.43 -40.93
C PHE A 30 55.33 -30.27 -39.95
N LEU A 31 54.65 -30.49 -38.83
CA LEU A 31 54.44 -29.42 -37.83
C LEU A 31 55.75 -28.97 -37.18
N ASN A 32 56.70 -29.88 -36.97
CA ASN A 32 58.03 -29.52 -36.48
C ASN A 32 58.86 -28.79 -37.55
N SER A 33 58.67 -29.08 -38.84
CA SER A 33 59.34 -28.33 -39.92
C SER A 33 58.83 -26.89 -40.00
N ILE A 34 57.52 -26.67 -39.77
CA ILE A 34 56.95 -25.32 -39.63
C ILE A 34 57.57 -24.60 -38.43
N ALA A 35 57.62 -25.26 -37.26
CA ALA A 35 58.24 -24.69 -36.06
C ALA A 35 59.71 -24.30 -36.29
N THR A 36 60.46 -25.14 -37.00
CA THR A 36 61.84 -24.88 -37.40
C THR A 36 61.93 -23.67 -38.35
N ALA A 37 61.11 -23.65 -39.40
CA ALA A 37 61.10 -22.58 -40.40
C ALA A 37 60.71 -21.23 -39.80
N CYS A 38 59.76 -21.23 -38.85
CA CYS A 38 59.26 -20.05 -38.15
C CYS A 38 60.02 -19.73 -36.85
N SER A 39 61.05 -20.50 -36.51
CA SER A 39 61.88 -20.32 -35.30
C SER A 39 61.09 -20.31 -33.97
N PHE A 40 60.13 -21.23 -33.80
CA PHE A 40 59.44 -21.45 -32.53
C PHE A 40 59.54 -22.91 -32.06
N THR A 41 59.18 -23.17 -30.81
CA THR A 41 59.10 -24.51 -30.24
C THR A 41 57.70 -24.82 -29.74
N TRP A 42 57.26 -26.06 -29.97
CA TRP A 42 55.99 -26.57 -29.45
C TRP A 42 56.10 -26.88 -27.95
N ALA A 43 55.07 -26.54 -27.19
CA ALA A 43 54.88 -26.89 -25.79
C ALA A 43 53.64 -27.79 -25.63
N PRO A 44 53.74 -28.94 -24.93
CA PRO A 44 54.99 -29.59 -24.46
C PRO A 44 55.88 -30.02 -25.64
N SER A 45 57.15 -30.37 -25.39
CA SER A 45 58.19 -30.50 -26.44
C SER A 45 57.77 -31.37 -27.64
N GLY A 46 57.71 -30.75 -28.81
CA GLY A 46 57.33 -31.38 -30.08
C GLY A 46 55.85 -31.22 -30.43
N ALA A 47 55.55 -31.20 -31.73
CA ALA A 47 54.17 -31.12 -32.19
C ALA A 47 53.38 -32.37 -31.78
N ASP A 48 52.22 -32.16 -31.15
CA ASP A 48 51.24 -33.19 -30.85
C ASP A 48 49.83 -32.57 -30.73
N CYS A 49 48.82 -33.40 -30.55
CA CYS A 49 47.48 -32.94 -30.22
C CYS A 49 47.49 -32.11 -28.93
N GLY A 50 46.95 -30.88 -28.99
CA GLY A 50 46.95 -29.95 -27.86
C GLY A 50 48.24 -29.14 -27.71
N SER A 51 49.27 -29.37 -28.54
CA SER A 51 50.48 -28.55 -28.50
C SER A 51 50.18 -27.10 -28.89
N TYR A 52 50.85 -26.18 -28.22
CA TYR A 52 50.74 -24.74 -28.43
C TYR A 52 52.11 -24.07 -28.33
N VAL A 53 52.19 -22.78 -28.65
CA VAL A 53 53.41 -21.99 -28.52
C VAL A 53 53.17 -20.87 -27.51
N VAL A 54 53.94 -20.87 -26.43
CA VAL A 54 53.82 -19.89 -25.34
C VAL A 54 53.96 -18.47 -25.87
N GLY A 55 53.02 -17.60 -25.51
CA GLY A 55 53.03 -16.20 -25.92
C GLY A 55 52.55 -15.93 -27.36
N THR A 56 51.99 -16.93 -28.05
CA THR A 56 51.35 -16.75 -29.37
C THR A 56 50.01 -17.47 -29.43
N ASN A 57 49.24 -17.25 -30.49
CA ASN A 57 48.00 -17.99 -30.76
C ASN A 57 48.22 -19.33 -31.47
N THR A 58 49.49 -19.71 -31.71
CA THR A 58 49.81 -20.94 -32.46
C THR A 58 49.46 -22.19 -31.65
N LYS A 59 48.63 -23.07 -32.20
CA LYS A 59 48.12 -24.29 -31.55
C LYS A 59 47.67 -25.38 -32.54
N VAL A 60 47.66 -26.62 -32.06
CA VAL A 60 47.13 -27.82 -32.73
C VAL A 60 45.96 -28.36 -31.92
N THR A 61 44.79 -28.48 -32.55
CA THR A 61 43.60 -29.05 -31.90
C THR A 61 43.17 -30.31 -32.64
N CYS A 62 42.81 -31.34 -31.88
CA CYS A 62 42.41 -32.64 -32.41
C CYS A 62 41.00 -33.02 -31.95
N ASN A 63 40.37 -33.93 -32.68
CA ASN A 63 39.16 -34.59 -32.23
C ASN A 63 39.49 -35.47 -31.00
N PRO A 64 38.79 -35.31 -29.87
CA PRO A 64 39.11 -36.04 -28.65
C PRO A 64 38.87 -37.56 -28.75
N SER A 65 38.05 -38.01 -29.70
CA SER A 65 37.72 -39.42 -29.90
C SER A 65 38.58 -40.11 -30.95
N THR A 66 38.99 -39.41 -32.02
CA THR A 66 39.78 -40.01 -33.13
C THR A 66 41.24 -39.61 -33.13
N ALA A 67 41.62 -38.60 -32.34
CA ALA A 67 42.94 -37.96 -32.32
C ALA A 67 43.38 -37.35 -33.66
N GLU A 68 42.47 -37.17 -34.60
CA GLU A 68 42.76 -36.51 -35.87
C GLU A 68 42.78 -34.99 -35.68
N VAL A 69 43.75 -34.32 -36.31
CA VAL A 69 43.87 -32.85 -36.26
C VAL A 69 42.68 -32.21 -36.97
N THR A 70 41.95 -31.35 -36.26
CA THR A 70 40.74 -30.68 -36.75
C THR A 70 40.92 -29.17 -36.89
N GLU A 71 41.83 -28.56 -36.11
CA GLU A 71 42.17 -27.14 -36.22
C GLU A 71 43.69 -26.94 -36.10
N LEU A 72 44.22 -26.15 -37.04
CA LEU A 72 45.58 -25.62 -36.99
C LEU A 72 45.52 -24.11 -36.97
N TYR A 73 46.05 -23.51 -35.93
CA TYR A 73 46.28 -22.07 -35.87
C TYR A 73 47.78 -21.86 -35.83
N ILE A 74 48.35 -21.18 -36.82
CA ILE A 74 49.78 -20.94 -36.89
C ILE A 74 50.02 -19.47 -37.20
N SER A 75 50.22 -18.67 -36.15
CA SER A 75 50.58 -17.26 -36.27
C SER A 75 51.81 -16.99 -35.40
N PRO A 76 53.03 -17.07 -35.97
CA PRO A 76 54.25 -16.75 -35.25
C PRO A 76 54.24 -15.25 -34.86
N SER A 77 54.78 -14.92 -33.69
CA SER A 77 54.65 -13.57 -33.12
C SER A 77 55.43 -12.49 -33.87
N THR A 78 56.60 -12.78 -34.48
CA THR A 78 57.46 -11.71 -35.05
C THR A 78 58.51 -12.13 -36.10
N LYS A 79 58.48 -13.34 -36.68
CA LYS A 79 59.54 -13.78 -37.63
C LYS A 79 58.98 -14.28 -38.96
N TYR A 80 59.65 -13.84 -40.04
CA TYR A 80 59.57 -14.46 -41.35
C TYR A 80 59.87 -15.95 -41.23
N CYS A 81 58.89 -16.79 -41.52
CA CYS A 81 59.17 -18.20 -41.73
C CYS A 81 59.94 -18.35 -43.05
N SER A 82 61.00 -19.17 -43.05
CA SER A 82 61.61 -19.63 -44.31
C SER A 82 60.60 -20.48 -45.11
N ALA A 83 60.93 -20.83 -46.36
CA ALA A 83 60.02 -21.61 -47.21
C ALA A 83 59.59 -22.92 -46.52
N ILE A 84 58.28 -23.08 -46.32
CA ILE A 84 57.66 -24.27 -45.73
C ILE A 84 57.19 -25.18 -46.86
N THR A 85 57.46 -26.48 -46.73
CA THR A 85 57.02 -27.50 -47.69
C THR A 85 55.49 -27.57 -47.73
N ASP A 86 54.88 -27.69 -48.91
CA ASP A 86 53.42 -27.74 -49.04
C ASP A 86 52.89 -29.15 -48.75
N SER A 87 52.35 -29.41 -47.54
CA SER A 87 51.93 -30.76 -47.13
C SER A 87 50.71 -30.78 -46.18
N TYR A 88 49.75 -29.89 -46.39
CA TYR A 88 48.52 -29.83 -45.57
C TYR A 88 47.54 -30.96 -45.85
N ASN A 89 47.68 -31.63 -46.99
CA ASN A 89 46.97 -32.88 -47.31
C ASN A 89 47.27 -34.01 -46.30
N LEU A 90 48.30 -33.90 -45.46
CA LEU A 90 48.55 -34.80 -44.34
C LEU A 90 47.46 -34.73 -43.25
N PHE A 91 46.56 -33.74 -43.27
CA PHE A 91 45.51 -33.55 -42.27
C PHE A 91 44.10 -33.67 -42.89
N PRO A 92 43.66 -34.88 -43.28
CA PRO A 92 42.40 -35.06 -43.99
C PRO A 92 41.17 -34.56 -43.21
N GLN A 93 41.19 -34.54 -41.87
CA GLN A 93 40.08 -34.03 -41.05
C GLN A 93 40.19 -32.55 -40.67
N LEU A 94 41.13 -31.81 -41.26
CA LEU A 94 41.32 -30.40 -40.94
C LEU A 94 40.10 -29.59 -41.42
N THR A 95 39.41 -28.96 -40.47
CA THR A 95 38.23 -28.13 -40.73
C THR A 95 38.48 -26.65 -40.52
N LYS A 96 39.44 -26.27 -39.66
CA LYS A 96 39.82 -24.87 -39.43
C LYS A 96 41.32 -24.67 -39.61
N LEU A 97 41.70 -23.64 -40.35
CA LEU A 97 43.09 -23.33 -40.63
C LEU A 97 43.31 -21.82 -40.56
N THR A 98 44.21 -21.38 -39.69
CA THR A 98 44.70 -20.00 -39.63
C THR A 98 46.21 -19.97 -39.84
N ILE A 99 46.68 -19.12 -40.74
CA ILE A 99 48.09 -19.04 -41.13
C ILE A 99 48.57 -17.60 -41.12
N GLY A 100 49.71 -17.39 -40.45
CA GLY A 100 50.36 -16.11 -40.20
C GLY A 100 51.72 -15.95 -40.88
N TYR A 101 51.97 -16.67 -41.97
CA TYR A 101 53.25 -16.67 -42.68
C TYR A 101 53.06 -16.80 -44.19
N ASN A 102 54.08 -16.44 -44.97
CA ASN A 102 54.00 -16.41 -46.43
C ASN A 102 53.68 -17.78 -47.04
N LEU A 103 52.63 -17.82 -47.87
CA LEU A 103 52.10 -19.01 -48.54
C LEU A 103 52.04 -18.86 -50.06
N SER A 104 52.93 -18.07 -50.65
CA SER A 104 52.87 -17.60 -52.05
C SER A 104 52.62 -18.66 -53.15
N SER A 105 52.66 -19.96 -52.86
CA SER A 105 52.40 -21.04 -53.82
C SER A 105 51.86 -22.37 -53.23
N SER A 106 51.21 -22.39 -52.05
CA SER A 106 50.68 -23.64 -51.50
C SER A 106 49.41 -24.09 -52.23
N ALA A 107 49.54 -25.12 -53.08
CA ALA A 107 48.43 -25.73 -53.80
C ALA A 107 47.61 -26.67 -52.90
N THR A 108 48.20 -27.32 -51.90
CA THR A 108 47.49 -28.29 -51.05
C THR A 108 46.48 -27.62 -50.12
N ILE A 109 46.75 -26.39 -49.64
CA ILE A 109 45.77 -25.62 -48.84
C ILE A 109 44.59 -25.20 -49.71
N GLN A 110 44.89 -24.63 -50.87
CA GLN A 110 43.88 -24.04 -51.77
C GLN A 110 42.98 -25.08 -52.44
N THR A 111 43.30 -26.37 -52.30
CA THR A 111 42.49 -27.50 -52.80
C THR A 111 42.02 -28.41 -51.66
N HIS A 112 42.19 -28.02 -50.40
CA HIS A 112 41.85 -28.89 -49.26
C HIS A 112 40.33 -29.13 -49.18
N PRO A 113 39.86 -30.40 -49.24
CA PRO A 113 38.44 -30.68 -49.44
C PRO A 113 37.59 -30.41 -48.19
N ASN A 114 38.16 -30.47 -46.99
CA ASN A 114 37.42 -30.47 -45.72
C ASN A 114 37.55 -29.18 -44.89
N VAL A 115 38.38 -28.22 -45.31
CA VAL A 115 38.54 -26.96 -44.57
C VAL A 115 37.30 -26.09 -44.77
N GLN A 116 36.65 -25.76 -43.66
CA GLN A 116 35.45 -24.93 -43.58
C GLN A 116 35.79 -23.49 -43.21
N TYR A 117 36.80 -23.26 -42.37
CA TYR A 117 37.28 -21.93 -41.99
C TYR A 117 38.74 -21.78 -42.40
N PHE A 118 39.02 -20.84 -43.29
CA PHE A 118 40.38 -20.48 -43.67
C PHE A 118 40.65 -19.01 -43.38
N LYS A 119 41.71 -18.74 -42.61
CA LYS A 119 42.21 -17.40 -42.35
C LYS A 119 43.68 -17.28 -42.72
N PHE A 120 44.01 -16.26 -43.49
CA PHE A 120 45.36 -15.77 -43.66
C PHE A 120 45.47 -14.40 -42.99
N GLU A 121 46.31 -14.31 -41.97
CA GLU A 121 46.60 -13.06 -41.28
C GLU A 121 48.07 -12.69 -41.45
N SER A 122 48.37 -11.39 -41.53
CA SER A 122 49.75 -10.96 -41.55
C SER A 122 49.87 -9.58 -40.94
N SER A 123 50.85 -9.40 -40.07
CA SER A 123 51.30 -8.08 -39.61
C SER A 123 52.26 -7.42 -40.61
N ASP A 124 52.82 -8.19 -41.54
CA ASP A 124 53.76 -7.72 -42.55
C ASP A 124 53.09 -7.65 -43.94
N PRO A 125 53.01 -6.46 -44.55
CA PRO A 125 52.50 -6.29 -45.91
C PRO A 125 53.25 -7.09 -46.97
N ALA A 126 54.53 -7.44 -46.75
CA ALA A 126 55.30 -8.24 -47.70
C ALA A 126 54.83 -9.71 -47.76
N MET A 127 54.09 -10.19 -46.75
CA MET A 127 53.49 -11.52 -46.78
C MET A 127 52.11 -11.46 -47.42
N VAL A 128 52.02 -12.06 -48.60
CA VAL A 128 50.85 -11.96 -49.47
C VAL A 128 50.24 -13.34 -49.65
N PHE A 129 48.92 -13.43 -49.62
CA PHE A 129 48.22 -14.65 -50.01
C PHE A 129 47.88 -14.61 -51.50
N THR A 130 48.61 -15.38 -52.30
CA THR A 130 48.36 -15.49 -53.75
C THR A 130 47.34 -16.56 -54.03
N PHE A 131 46.16 -16.17 -54.51
CA PHE A 131 45.17 -17.12 -55.03
C PHE A 131 45.67 -17.75 -56.32
N LEU A 132 45.70 -19.09 -56.35
CA LEU A 132 46.08 -19.89 -57.51
C LEU A 132 44.85 -20.20 -58.38
N PRO A 133 45.03 -20.36 -59.71
CA PRO A 133 43.93 -20.77 -60.60
C PRO A 133 43.27 -22.10 -60.21
N SER A 134 43.99 -22.96 -59.47
CA SER A 134 43.51 -24.26 -58.98
C SER A 134 42.71 -24.18 -57.68
N PHE A 135 42.40 -22.99 -57.15
CA PHE A 135 41.63 -22.85 -55.91
C PHE A 135 40.28 -23.58 -55.99
N ASN A 136 40.08 -24.56 -55.10
CA ASN A 136 38.89 -25.41 -55.06
C ASN A 136 38.62 -25.99 -53.65
N MET A 137 38.46 -25.13 -52.64
CA MET A 137 38.11 -25.56 -51.28
C MET A 137 36.59 -25.78 -51.16
N THR A 138 36.13 -26.98 -51.50
CA THR A 138 34.69 -27.29 -51.66
C THR A 138 33.86 -27.24 -50.38
N SER A 139 34.47 -27.37 -49.19
CA SER A 139 33.76 -27.30 -47.89
C SER A 139 33.81 -25.91 -47.24
N LEU A 140 34.41 -24.91 -47.90
CA LEU A 140 34.68 -23.61 -47.31
C LEU A 140 33.39 -22.84 -47.00
N THR A 141 33.21 -22.43 -45.75
CA THR A 141 32.09 -21.59 -45.28
C THR A 141 32.56 -20.24 -44.73
N SER A 142 33.86 -20.09 -44.42
CA SER A 142 34.43 -18.84 -43.95
C SER A 142 35.82 -18.63 -44.53
N LEU A 143 36.04 -17.49 -45.17
CA LEU A 143 37.30 -17.10 -45.80
C LEU A 143 37.70 -15.71 -45.32
N ASP A 144 38.87 -15.59 -44.69
CA ASP A 144 39.41 -14.32 -44.19
C ASP A 144 40.86 -14.13 -44.67
N ILE A 145 41.09 -13.24 -45.61
CA ILE A 145 42.40 -13.04 -46.24
C ILE A 145 42.86 -11.59 -46.09
N MET A 146 43.94 -11.41 -45.34
CA MET A 146 44.72 -10.18 -45.37
C MET A 146 45.72 -10.22 -46.53
N TYR A 147 45.91 -9.08 -47.19
CA TYR A 147 46.88 -8.88 -48.25
C TYR A 147 46.78 -9.92 -49.40
N PRO A 148 45.62 -10.01 -50.07
CA PRO A 148 45.43 -10.91 -51.22
C PRO A 148 46.23 -10.45 -52.45
N ALA A 149 46.68 -11.41 -53.27
CA ALA A 149 47.16 -11.21 -54.63
C ALA A 149 46.73 -12.34 -55.56
N GLY A 150 47.07 -12.24 -56.85
CA GLY A 150 46.68 -13.18 -57.87
C GLY A 150 45.28 -12.90 -58.41
N THR A 151 44.52 -13.97 -58.66
CA THR A 151 43.15 -13.87 -59.19
C THR A 151 42.13 -14.34 -58.16
N PHE A 152 41.11 -13.53 -57.81
CA PHE A 152 40.10 -13.99 -56.85
C PHE A 152 39.41 -15.26 -57.39
N PRO A 153 39.14 -16.25 -56.55
CA PRO A 153 38.57 -17.51 -57.01
C PRO A 153 37.19 -17.32 -57.61
N THR A 154 36.95 -17.90 -58.79
CA THR A 154 35.64 -17.87 -59.44
C THR A 154 34.70 -19.00 -58.98
N ASN A 155 35.25 -20.05 -58.37
CA ASN A 155 34.52 -21.25 -57.95
C ASN A 155 34.42 -21.34 -56.42
N LEU A 156 33.87 -20.31 -55.78
CA LEU A 156 33.62 -20.35 -54.34
C LEU A 156 32.39 -21.23 -54.02
N ASN A 157 32.44 -21.89 -52.86
CA ASN A 157 31.35 -22.73 -52.37
C ASN A 157 30.08 -21.91 -52.13
N THR A 158 28.92 -22.40 -52.58
CA THR A 158 27.62 -21.77 -52.36
C THR A 158 27.20 -21.74 -50.88
N SER A 159 27.88 -22.51 -50.03
CA SER A 159 27.68 -22.55 -48.58
C SER A 159 28.47 -21.48 -47.81
N MET A 160 29.08 -20.52 -48.51
CA MET A 160 29.83 -19.42 -47.88
C MET A 160 28.95 -18.62 -46.92
N VAL A 161 29.42 -18.45 -45.68
CA VAL A 161 28.77 -17.69 -44.61
C VAL A 161 29.50 -16.38 -44.35
N ASN A 162 30.84 -16.41 -44.33
CA ASN A 162 31.66 -15.23 -44.09
C ASN A 162 32.75 -15.09 -45.15
N LEU A 163 32.79 -13.93 -45.81
CA LEU A 163 33.91 -13.55 -46.67
C LEU A 163 34.52 -12.25 -46.13
N ARG A 164 35.82 -12.28 -45.86
CA ARG A 164 36.61 -11.13 -45.46
C ARG A 164 37.87 -11.06 -46.31
N ILE A 165 38.03 -9.99 -47.06
CA ILE A 165 39.18 -9.74 -47.91
C ILE A 165 39.67 -8.33 -47.60
N TYR A 166 40.94 -8.21 -47.22
CA TYR A 166 41.54 -6.93 -46.83
C TYR A 166 42.83 -6.69 -47.61
N GLY A 167 42.78 -5.81 -48.61
CA GLY A 167 43.91 -5.38 -49.41
C GLY A 167 44.94 -4.56 -48.62
N HIS A 168 46.15 -4.43 -49.17
CA HIS A 168 47.14 -3.44 -48.72
C HIS A 168 47.39 -2.42 -49.84
N PRO A 169 47.54 -1.11 -49.56
CA PRO A 169 47.68 -0.07 -50.58
C PRO A 169 48.86 -0.26 -51.56
N THR A 170 49.93 -0.96 -51.16
CA THR A 170 51.17 -1.07 -51.96
C THR A 170 51.32 -2.36 -52.77
N LEU A 171 50.38 -3.31 -52.69
CA LEU A 171 50.56 -4.68 -53.22
C LEU A 171 49.78 -4.98 -54.51
N GLY A 172 49.49 -3.97 -55.34
CA GLY A 172 48.48 -3.94 -56.42
C GLY A 172 48.51 -5.01 -57.52
N LYS A 173 48.42 -6.29 -57.18
CA LYS A 173 48.42 -7.46 -58.08
C LYS A 173 47.23 -8.38 -57.82
N PHE A 174 46.06 -7.82 -57.51
CA PHE A 174 44.84 -8.59 -57.31
C PHE A 174 43.82 -8.25 -58.40
N THR A 175 43.50 -9.24 -59.23
CA THR A 175 42.76 -9.09 -60.49
C THR A 175 41.59 -10.07 -60.49
N SER A 176 40.36 -9.71 -60.88
CA SER A 176 39.24 -10.64 -61.20
C SER A 176 37.88 -9.91 -61.11
N HIS A 177 36.79 -10.64 -61.35
CA HIS A 177 35.41 -10.21 -61.11
C HIS A 177 34.82 -10.99 -59.93
N PHE A 178 33.80 -10.45 -59.26
CA PHE A 178 33.04 -11.24 -58.28
C PHE A 178 32.33 -12.40 -58.99
N PRO A 179 32.47 -13.64 -58.55
CA PRO A 179 31.73 -14.74 -59.14
C PRO A 179 30.25 -14.60 -58.79
N SER A 180 29.39 -14.89 -59.76
CA SER A 180 27.94 -14.73 -59.62
C SER A 180 27.33 -15.62 -58.53
N ASN A 181 28.01 -16.72 -58.18
CA ASN A 181 27.59 -17.67 -57.16
C ASN A 181 28.03 -17.31 -55.73
N LEU A 182 28.72 -16.18 -55.53
CA LEU A 182 29.22 -15.75 -54.21
C LEU A 182 28.09 -15.34 -53.27
N PHE A 183 27.12 -14.63 -53.81
CA PHE A 183 25.97 -14.12 -53.07
C PHE A 183 24.94 -15.23 -53.01
N THR A 184 24.85 -15.89 -51.86
CA THR A 184 23.91 -16.99 -51.61
C THR A 184 23.10 -16.73 -50.35
N PRO A 185 22.01 -17.49 -50.12
CA PRO A 185 21.23 -17.40 -48.88
C PRO A 185 22.02 -17.73 -47.61
N SER A 186 23.18 -18.38 -47.71
CA SER A 186 24.02 -18.72 -46.56
C SER A 186 24.90 -17.55 -46.10
N LEU A 187 25.16 -16.57 -46.98
CA LEU A 187 26.09 -15.48 -46.74
C LEU A 187 25.54 -14.51 -45.68
N LYS A 188 26.27 -14.34 -44.59
CA LYS A 188 25.94 -13.45 -43.47
C LYS A 188 26.86 -12.23 -43.39
N THR A 189 28.14 -12.40 -43.71
CA THR A 189 29.14 -11.32 -43.66
C THR A 189 29.86 -11.24 -44.99
N PHE A 190 29.83 -10.06 -45.61
CA PHE A 190 30.64 -9.74 -46.77
C PHE A 190 31.47 -8.51 -46.44
N PHE A 191 32.78 -8.67 -46.36
CA PHE A 191 33.74 -7.60 -46.08
C PHE A 191 34.83 -7.67 -47.13
N PHE A 192 34.85 -6.70 -48.05
CA PHE A 192 35.77 -6.71 -49.18
C PHE A 192 36.38 -5.33 -49.35
N ILE A 193 37.52 -5.10 -48.71
CA ILE A 193 38.15 -3.78 -48.64
C ILE A 193 39.47 -3.79 -49.37
N LEU A 194 39.57 -3.09 -50.49
CA LEU A 194 40.82 -2.84 -51.22
C LEU A 194 41.25 -1.38 -51.05
N PHE A 195 42.57 -1.15 -51.08
CA PHE A 195 43.19 0.18 -51.02
C PHE A 195 43.98 0.54 -52.29
N PHE A 196 43.86 -0.29 -53.33
CA PHE A 196 44.45 -0.07 -54.64
C PHE A 196 43.37 -0.29 -55.70
N THR A 197 43.55 0.33 -56.88
CA THR A 197 42.65 0.10 -58.01
C THR A 197 42.96 -1.23 -58.67
N PRO A 198 42.00 -2.17 -58.71
CA PRO A 198 42.21 -3.44 -59.40
C PRO A 198 42.24 -3.29 -60.93
N THR A 199 43.01 -4.14 -61.60
CA THR A 199 43.13 -4.19 -63.08
C THR A 199 42.91 -5.61 -63.60
N PRO A 200 41.91 -5.90 -64.45
CA PRO A 200 40.88 -4.98 -64.97
C PRO A 200 39.90 -4.51 -63.86
N ALA A 201 39.14 -3.46 -64.14
CA ALA A 201 38.18 -2.89 -63.20
C ALA A 201 37.11 -3.94 -62.80
N TYR A 202 36.82 -4.06 -61.51
CA TYR A 202 35.76 -4.93 -61.00
C TYR A 202 34.38 -4.37 -61.43
N THR A 203 33.40 -5.26 -61.59
CA THR A 203 31.98 -4.89 -61.66
C THR A 203 31.26 -5.39 -60.41
N LEU A 204 30.49 -4.51 -59.76
CA LEU A 204 29.60 -4.93 -58.68
C LEU A 204 28.37 -5.63 -59.28
N PRO A 205 27.90 -6.75 -58.69
CA PRO A 205 26.67 -7.39 -59.14
C PRO A 205 25.44 -6.50 -58.86
N ALA A 206 24.47 -6.50 -59.77
CA ALA A 206 23.24 -5.70 -59.62
C ALA A 206 22.25 -6.25 -58.57
N ASN A 207 22.41 -7.50 -58.09
CA ASN A 207 21.45 -8.22 -57.24
C ASN A 207 22.08 -8.81 -55.97
N VAL A 208 23.02 -8.08 -55.35
CA VAL A 208 23.75 -8.53 -54.15
C VAL A 208 22.80 -8.97 -53.04
N PHE A 209 21.76 -8.18 -52.78
CA PHE A 209 20.83 -8.41 -51.66
C PHE A 209 19.74 -9.44 -51.96
N THR A 210 19.23 -9.48 -53.20
CA THR A 210 18.24 -10.48 -53.63
C THR A 210 18.76 -11.91 -53.48
N ASN A 211 20.05 -12.11 -53.77
CA ASN A 211 20.67 -13.43 -53.71
C ASN A 211 21.17 -13.81 -52.31
N SER A 212 21.27 -12.84 -51.39
CA SER A 212 21.73 -13.04 -50.01
C SER A 212 20.74 -12.51 -48.97
N PRO A 213 19.53 -13.11 -48.86
CA PRO A 213 18.47 -12.63 -47.97
C PRO A 213 18.80 -12.69 -46.47
N ASN A 214 19.88 -13.35 -46.06
CA ASN A 214 20.29 -13.50 -44.66
C ASN A 214 21.56 -12.70 -44.32
N ILE A 215 22.02 -11.81 -45.22
CA ILE A 215 23.21 -10.99 -44.97
C ILE A 215 22.95 -10.01 -43.81
N VAL A 216 23.93 -9.87 -42.92
CA VAL A 216 23.88 -9.02 -41.72
C VAL A 216 24.81 -7.83 -41.83
N GLU A 217 25.98 -8.04 -42.43
CA GLU A 217 26.99 -7.02 -42.63
C GLU A 217 27.53 -7.07 -44.06
N TYR A 218 27.50 -5.92 -44.74
CA TYR A 218 28.02 -5.73 -46.08
C TYR A 218 28.96 -4.53 -46.10
N GLN A 219 30.24 -4.75 -46.34
CA GLN A 219 31.26 -3.71 -46.45
C GLN A 219 32.09 -3.91 -47.71
N VAL A 220 32.24 -2.85 -48.51
CA VAL A 220 32.97 -2.90 -49.77
C VAL A 220 33.78 -1.63 -50.02
N SER A 221 35.02 -1.79 -50.47
CA SER A 221 35.94 -0.72 -50.88
C SER A 221 36.66 -1.13 -52.14
N ILE A 222 36.41 -0.44 -53.25
CA ILE A 222 37.03 -0.74 -54.54
C ILE A 222 37.49 0.59 -55.16
N PRO A 223 38.71 1.06 -54.83
CA PRO A 223 39.24 2.30 -55.36
C PRO A 223 39.22 2.33 -56.88
N GLY A 224 38.73 3.41 -57.47
CA GLY A 224 38.65 3.59 -58.93
C GLY A 224 37.40 2.98 -59.59
N TYR A 225 36.55 2.26 -58.85
CA TYR A 225 35.24 1.88 -59.37
C TYR A 225 34.32 3.11 -59.40
N THR A 226 33.71 3.37 -60.55
CA THR A 226 32.79 4.51 -60.72
C THR A 226 31.35 4.08 -60.46
N LEU A 227 30.70 4.70 -59.47
CA LEU A 227 29.28 4.51 -59.19
C LEU A 227 28.46 5.59 -59.89
N THR A 228 27.49 5.19 -60.71
CA THR A 228 26.55 6.12 -61.37
C THR A 228 25.39 6.52 -60.45
N ASP A 229 25.02 5.63 -59.52
CA ASP A 229 23.96 5.79 -58.53
C ASP A 229 24.16 4.78 -57.37
N LEU A 230 23.22 4.77 -56.41
CA LEU A 230 23.24 3.86 -55.25
C LEU A 230 22.18 2.75 -55.32
N THR A 231 21.52 2.56 -56.46
CA THR A 231 20.36 1.64 -56.59
C THR A 231 20.71 0.18 -56.33
N SER A 232 21.96 -0.23 -56.60
CA SER A 232 22.49 -1.56 -56.25
C SER A 232 22.47 -1.86 -54.75
N PHE A 233 22.28 -0.83 -53.91
CA PHE A 233 22.21 -0.94 -52.46
C PHE A 233 20.82 -0.66 -51.90
N TYR A 234 19.79 -0.59 -52.75
CA TYR A 234 18.40 -0.35 -52.31
C TYR A 234 17.74 -1.64 -51.85
N ASN A 235 16.75 -1.50 -50.96
CA ASN A 235 15.92 -2.59 -50.45
C ASN A 235 16.74 -3.78 -49.92
N PRO A 236 17.73 -3.56 -49.03
CA PRO A 236 18.43 -4.64 -48.37
C PRO A 236 17.46 -5.54 -47.58
N PRO A 237 17.81 -6.82 -47.35
CA PRO A 237 17.00 -7.69 -46.51
C PRO A 237 16.93 -7.18 -45.08
N LEU A 238 15.86 -7.53 -44.35
CA LEU A 238 15.65 -7.11 -42.96
C LEU A 238 16.77 -7.57 -42.02
N SER A 239 17.53 -8.61 -42.39
CA SER A 239 18.67 -9.10 -41.62
C SER A 239 19.87 -8.15 -41.68
N LEU A 240 19.98 -7.30 -42.70
CA LEU A 240 21.15 -6.44 -42.92
C LEU A 240 21.08 -5.25 -41.96
N LEU A 241 22.10 -5.14 -41.11
CA LEU A 241 22.22 -4.10 -40.09
C LEU A 241 23.30 -3.07 -40.43
N THR A 242 24.30 -3.46 -41.21
CA THR A 242 25.45 -2.60 -41.53
C THR A 242 25.74 -2.57 -43.02
N ILE A 243 25.78 -1.37 -43.59
CA ILE A 243 26.31 -1.11 -44.94
C ILE A 243 27.55 -0.24 -44.83
N GLY A 244 28.66 -0.67 -45.44
CA GLY A 244 29.89 0.10 -45.58
C GLY A 244 30.31 0.20 -47.05
N ILE A 245 30.46 1.41 -47.55
CA ILE A 245 30.83 1.72 -48.92
C ILE A 245 31.98 2.73 -48.85
N TYR A 246 33.14 2.37 -49.39
CA TYR A 246 34.36 3.16 -49.23
C TYR A 246 35.09 3.38 -50.55
N THR A 247 35.71 4.54 -50.72
CA THR A 247 36.69 4.84 -51.79
C THR A 247 36.20 4.74 -53.24
N PHE A 248 34.88 4.68 -53.46
CA PHE A 248 34.30 4.71 -54.80
C PHE A 248 34.46 6.07 -55.47
N ASN A 249 34.33 6.13 -56.80
CA ASN A 249 34.26 7.37 -57.54
C ASN A 249 32.79 7.66 -57.92
N ALA A 250 32.11 8.51 -57.16
CA ALA A 250 30.69 8.83 -57.33
C ALA A 250 30.42 10.35 -57.39
N PRO A 251 31.16 11.13 -58.22
CA PRO A 251 31.18 12.60 -58.17
C PRO A 251 29.85 13.25 -58.56
N THR A 252 28.97 12.52 -59.24
CA THR A 252 27.64 13.01 -59.66
C THR A 252 26.51 12.52 -58.75
N VAL A 253 26.80 11.62 -57.81
CA VAL A 253 25.79 10.94 -56.99
C VAL A 253 25.37 11.79 -55.80
N VAL A 254 24.06 11.90 -55.61
CA VAL A 254 23.41 12.51 -54.43
C VAL A 254 22.80 11.40 -53.59
N LEU A 255 22.77 11.56 -52.27
CA LEU A 255 22.11 10.60 -51.40
C LEU A 255 20.59 10.58 -51.64
N PRO A 256 19.98 9.38 -51.74
CA PRO A 256 18.52 9.26 -51.76
C PRO A 256 17.94 9.59 -50.40
N THR A 257 16.61 9.67 -50.32
CA THR A 257 15.97 9.60 -49.01
C THR A 257 16.15 8.19 -48.42
N PHE A 258 16.22 8.10 -47.09
CA PHE A 258 16.35 6.82 -46.39
C PHE A 258 15.22 5.80 -46.72
N GLU A 259 14.03 6.31 -47.04
CA GLU A 259 12.87 5.50 -47.40
C GLU A 259 12.94 4.99 -48.84
N GLU A 260 13.31 5.84 -49.80
CA GLU A 260 13.55 5.43 -51.20
C GLU A 260 14.59 4.31 -51.30
N ALA A 261 15.62 4.36 -50.43
CA ALA A 261 16.66 3.35 -50.39
C ALA A 261 16.27 2.07 -49.62
N GLY A 262 15.17 2.06 -48.86
CA GLY A 262 14.75 0.91 -48.06
C GLY A 262 15.68 0.58 -46.89
N TRP A 263 16.31 1.59 -46.27
CA TRP A 263 17.37 1.39 -45.26
C TRP A 263 16.86 1.31 -43.82
N GLN A 264 15.55 1.17 -43.58
CA GLN A 264 14.89 1.34 -42.27
C GLN A 264 15.43 0.46 -41.13
N ASN A 265 16.06 -0.68 -41.45
CA ASN A 265 16.61 -1.62 -40.47
C ASN A 265 18.09 -1.40 -40.13
N LEU A 266 18.78 -0.49 -40.85
CA LEU A 266 20.20 -0.27 -40.65
C LEU A 266 20.49 0.35 -39.28
N VAL A 267 21.49 -0.23 -38.61
CA VAL A 267 22.09 0.28 -37.38
C VAL A 267 23.31 1.14 -37.70
N ALA A 268 24.05 0.79 -38.74
CA ALA A 268 25.24 1.52 -39.18
C ALA A 268 25.23 1.71 -40.70
N LEU A 269 25.48 2.95 -41.14
CA LEU A 269 25.68 3.28 -42.55
C LEU A 269 26.96 4.08 -42.70
N VAL A 270 27.87 3.55 -43.51
CA VAL A 270 29.13 4.18 -43.86
C VAL A 270 29.20 4.35 -45.37
N ILE A 271 29.30 5.60 -45.84
CA ILE A 271 29.57 5.92 -47.24
C ILE A 271 30.67 6.98 -47.26
N ALA A 272 31.92 6.54 -47.17
CA ALA A 272 33.07 7.41 -46.94
C ALA A 272 33.99 7.47 -48.17
N GLN A 273 34.58 8.63 -48.43
CA GLN A 273 35.53 8.84 -49.53
C GLN A 273 34.97 8.42 -50.91
N CYS A 274 33.68 8.66 -51.14
CA CYS A 274 33.01 8.25 -52.38
C CYS A 274 32.85 9.42 -53.39
N GLY A 275 33.19 10.65 -52.99
CA GLY A 275 32.98 11.83 -53.83
C GLY A 275 31.51 12.28 -53.91
N LEU A 276 30.67 11.89 -52.95
CA LEU A 276 29.26 12.29 -52.92
C LEU A 276 29.11 13.82 -52.85
N LYS A 277 28.01 14.33 -53.42
CA LYS A 277 27.65 15.75 -53.40
C LYS A 277 26.22 15.98 -52.91
N GLY A 278 25.87 17.26 -52.72
CA GLY A 278 24.53 17.67 -52.30
C GLY A 278 24.39 17.74 -50.79
N SER A 279 23.18 17.57 -50.27
CA SER A 279 22.91 17.59 -48.83
C SER A 279 22.22 16.30 -48.38
N ILE A 280 22.53 15.85 -47.16
CA ILE A 280 21.89 14.67 -46.57
C ILE A 280 20.43 14.98 -46.21
N PRO A 281 19.45 14.17 -46.65
CA PRO A 281 18.06 14.34 -46.25
C PRO A 281 17.84 14.24 -44.73
N GLN A 282 16.86 15.00 -44.21
CA GLN A 282 16.54 15.03 -42.77
C GLN A 282 16.18 13.66 -42.19
N ASN A 283 15.55 12.78 -42.98
CA ASN A 283 15.03 11.52 -42.48
C ASN A 283 16.12 10.56 -41.98
N TYR A 284 17.40 10.73 -42.35
CA TYR A 284 18.53 9.98 -41.77
C TYR A 284 18.63 10.17 -40.25
N PHE A 285 18.29 11.36 -39.74
CA PHE A 285 18.40 11.69 -38.32
C PHE A 285 17.18 11.25 -37.50
N GLN A 286 16.08 10.87 -38.18
CA GLN A 286 14.82 10.45 -37.58
C GLN A 286 14.71 8.92 -37.41
N GLN A 287 15.67 8.17 -37.95
CA GLN A 287 15.65 6.71 -37.90
C GLN A 287 15.95 6.20 -36.50
N LYS A 288 15.07 5.33 -35.98
CA LYS A 288 15.16 4.81 -34.62
C LYS A 288 16.26 3.76 -34.46
N ALA A 289 16.50 2.94 -35.50
CA ALA A 289 17.49 1.87 -35.47
C ALA A 289 18.91 2.37 -35.73
N LEU A 290 19.06 3.49 -36.43
CA LEU A 290 20.34 4.00 -36.91
C LEU A 290 21.13 4.67 -35.77
N LEU A 291 22.29 4.12 -35.46
CA LEU A 291 23.18 4.58 -34.37
C LEU A 291 24.49 5.17 -34.90
N LEU A 292 24.94 4.76 -36.09
CA LEU A 292 26.20 5.22 -36.69
C LEU A 292 25.98 5.72 -38.12
N LEU A 293 26.45 6.95 -38.37
CA LEU A 293 26.62 7.52 -39.70
C LEU A 293 28.08 7.92 -39.92
N ASN A 294 28.66 7.48 -41.02
CA ASN A 294 29.97 7.94 -41.45
C ASN A 294 29.92 8.34 -42.94
N PHE A 295 30.03 9.64 -43.18
CA PHE A 295 30.09 10.24 -44.50
C PHE A 295 31.39 11.01 -44.73
N GLY A 296 32.43 10.69 -43.95
CA GLY A 296 33.71 11.38 -44.03
C GLY A 296 34.33 11.33 -45.43
N PHE A 297 35.15 12.33 -45.75
CA PHE A 297 35.91 12.47 -46.98
C PHE A 297 35.06 12.59 -48.25
N ASN A 298 33.82 13.08 -48.13
CA ASN A 298 33.00 13.51 -49.26
C ASN A 298 33.00 15.04 -49.32
N SER A 299 34.02 15.63 -49.94
CA SER A 299 34.31 17.07 -49.89
C SER A 299 33.26 17.99 -50.49
N GLN A 300 32.25 17.46 -51.20
CA GLN A 300 31.13 18.20 -51.79
C GLN A 300 29.78 17.94 -51.08
N LEU A 301 29.77 17.10 -50.05
CA LEU A 301 28.57 16.72 -49.32
C LEU A 301 28.33 17.64 -48.11
N GLN A 302 27.11 18.10 -47.90
CA GLN A 302 26.69 18.88 -46.74
C GLN A 302 25.84 18.06 -45.78
N VAL A 303 26.18 18.07 -44.48
CA VAL A 303 25.44 17.35 -43.44
C VAL A 303 24.71 18.33 -42.51
N PRO A 304 23.36 18.32 -42.45
CA PRO A 304 22.63 19.20 -41.55
C PRO A 304 22.74 18.75 -40.09
N LEU A 305 23.15 19.65 -39.20
CA LEU A 305 23.37 19.33 -37.77
C LEU A 305 22.15 19.61 -36.89
N ASN A 306 21.18 20.39 -37.36
CA ASN A 306 20.02 20.88 -36.60
C ASN A 306 19.01 19.78 -36.18
N TYR A 307 19.20 18.54 -36.62
CA TYR A 307 18.32 17.41 -36.27
C TYR A 307 18.90 16.50 -35.17
N LEU A 308 20.14 16.75 -34.74
CA LEU A 308 20.86 15.89 -33.80
C LEU A 308 20.27 15.90 -32.39
N ALA A 309 19.70 17.02 -31.95
CA ALA A 309 19.07 17.16 -30.65
C ALA A 309 17.93 16.14 -30.42
N THR A 310 17.26 15.71 -31.49
CA THR A 310 16.17 14.72 -31.45
C THR A 310 16.57 13.33 -31.94
N SER A 311 17.81 13.17 -32.41
CA SER A 311 18.28 11.95 -33.05
C SER A 311 18.68 10.86 -32.04
N LYS A 312 18.62 9.60 -32.50
CA LYS A 312 19.15 8.43 -31.78
C LYS A 312 20.59 8.08 -32.17
N LEU A 313 21.18 8.83 -33.11
CA LEU A 313 22.57 8.65 -33.50
C LEU A 313 23.50 8.80 -32.31
N GLN A 314 24.37 7.81 -32.16
CA GLN A 314 25.44 7.80 -31.17
C GLN A 314 26.77 8.25 -31.79
N GLN A 315 26.97 7.99 -33.08
CA GLN A 315 28.21 8.29 -33.79
C GLN A 315 27.93 8.97 -35.12
N LEU A 316 28.56 10.12 -35.34
CA LEU A 316 28.49 10.86 -36.60
C LEU A 316 29.90 11.29 -37.03
N PHE A 317 30.38 10.75 -38.15
CA PHE A 317 31.68 11.08 -38.74
C PHE A 317 31.47 11.81 -40.07
N ILE A 318 31.84 13.08 -40.11
CA ILE A 318 31.65 13.97 -41.27
C ILE A 318 32.92 14.73 -41.62
N ALA A 319 34.08 14.22 -41.18
CA ALA A 319 35.37 14.84 -41.43
C ALA A 319 35.58 15.04 -42.94
N ASN A 320 36.18 16.15 -43.36
CA ASN A 320 36.46 16.48 -44.76
C ASN A 320 35.21 16.47 -45.67
N THR A 321 34.11 17.05 -45.19
CA THR A 321 32.88 17.30 -45.97
C THR A 321 32.67 18.79 -46.21
N ALA A 322 31.75 19.16 -47.12
CA ALA A 322 31.35 20.55 -47.39
C ALA A 322 30.45 21.17 -46.30
N THR A 323 30.26 20.46 -45.17
CA THR A 323 29.40 20.91 -44.06
C THR A 323 29.88 22.27 -43.53
N SER A 324 28.98 23.24 -43.45
CA SER A 324 29.26 24.64 -43.09
C SER A 324 28.22 25.19 -42.10
N GLY A 325 28.43 26.41 -41.63
CA GLY A 325 27.58 27.05 -40.62
C GLY A 325 28.13 26.87 -39.20
N THR A 326 27.25 26.92 -38.21
CA THR A 326 27.60 26.82 -36.78
C THR A 326 27.22 25.47 -36.20
N VAL A 327 27.89 25.05 -35.13
CA VAL A 327 27.51 23.87 -34.36
C VAL A 327 26.27 24.20 -33.50
N PRO A 328 25.17 23.44 -33.55
CA PRO A 328 23.98 23.72 -32.75
C PRO A 328 24.22 23.55 -31.24
N ASP A 329 23.65 24.46 -30.44
CA ASP A 329 23.81 24.47 -28.97
C ASP A 329 23.18 23.26 -28.27
N ASP A 330 22.19 22.63 -28.89
CA ASP A 330 21.41 21.50 -28.39
C ASP A 330 21.82 20.16 -29.02
N MET A 331 22.91 20.14 -29.81
CA MET A 331 23.35 18.95 -30.54
C MET A 331 23.59 17.72 -29.63
N LEU A 332 23.95 17.95 -28.36
CA LEU A 332 24.20 16.89 -27.38
C LEU A 332 22.93 16.46 -26.62
N ASP A 333 21.80 17.16 -26.77
CA ASP A 333 20.53 16.80 -26.11
C ASP A 333 20.00 15.44 -26.59
N GLY A 334 20.44 15.00 -27.78
CA GLY A 334 20.19 13.66 -28.32
C GLY A 334 21.10 12.57 -27.74
N ALA A 335 21.34 11.52 -28.53
CA ALA A 335 22.15 10.37 -28.11
C ALA A 335 23.62 10.43 -28.52
N LEU A 336 24.08 11.56 -29.10
CA LEU A 336 25.40 11.67 -29.72
C LEU A 336 26.52 11.54 -28.69
N GLN A 337 27.42 10.59 -28.93
CA GLN A 337 28.58 10.31 -28.08
C GLN A 337 29.89 10.53 -28.82
N ARG A 338 29.90 10.33 -30.14
CA ARG A 338 31.06 10.51 -31.01
C ARG A 338 30.73 11.40 -32.19
N PHE A 339 31.54 12.43 -32.38
CA PHE A 339 31.41 13.39 -33.48
C PHE A 339 32.79 13.72 -34.03
N ASP A 340 33.02 13.56 -35.33
CA ASP A 340 34.23 14.06 -36.00
C ASP A 340 33.83 14.98 -37.14
N ALA A 341 34.16 16.27 -36.99
CA ALA A 341 33.87 17.31 -37.96
C ALA A 341 35.12 18.09 -38.41
N ARG A 342 36.29 17.47 -38.30
CA ARG A 342 37.55 18.06 -38.78
C ARG A 342 37.57 18.19 -40.29
N GLY A 343 38.27 19.18 -40.83
CA GLY A 343 38.33 19.46 -42.26
C GLY A 343 36.99 19.92 -42.85
N THR A 344 36.04 20.39 -42.04
CA THR A 344 34.78 20.96 -42.52
C THR A 344 34.86 22.49 -42.61
N ALA A 345 33.81 23.13 -43.11
CA ALA A 345 33.67 24.59 -43.16
C ALA A 345 32.84 25.14 -41.97
N LEU A 346 32.66 24.36 -40.90
CA LEU A 346 32.03 24.84 -39.67
C LEU A 346 32.88 25.94 -39.02
N ASN A 347 32.22 26.99 -38.52
CA ASN A 347 32.86 28.16 -37.92
C ASN A 347 31.99 28.78 -36.82
N GLY A 348 32.38 29.97 -36.34
CA GLY A 348 31.65 30.72 -35.32
C GLY A 348 32.12 30.41 -33.91
N VAL A 349 31.19 30.32 -32.97
CA VAL A 349 31.45 29.99 -31.56
C VAL A 349 31.06 28.54 -31.33
N LEU A 350 31.95 27.76 -30.71
CA LEU A 350 31.64 26.41 -30.27
C LEU A 350 30.73 26.46 -29.03
N PRO A 351 29.60 25.74 -29.00
CA PRO A 351 28.65 25.81 -27.89
C PRO A 351 29.27 25.51 -26.51
N PRO A 352 28.74 26.10 -25.42
CA PRO A 352 29.23 25.87 -24.07
C PRO A 352 29.27 24.40 -23.65
N CYS A 353 28.40 23.58 -24.24
CA CYS A 353 28.34 22.15 -23.97
C CYS A 353 29.62 21.38 -24.34
N PHE A 354 30.44 21.92 -25.25
CA PHE A 354 31.77 21.40 -25.58
C PHE A 354 32.88 22.09 -24.79
N MET A 355 32.71 23.38 -24.47
CA MET A 355 33.70 24.16 -23.71
C MET A 355 33.91 23.64 -22.28
N CYS A 356 32.88 22.99 -21.74
CA CYS A 356 32.89 22.38 -20.41
C CYS A 356 33.27 20.89 -20.40
N LEU A 357 33.77 20.34 -21.51
CA LEU A 357 34.27 18.96 -21.58
C LEU A 357 35.75 18.86 -21.21
N PRO A 358 36.19 17.72 -20.63
CA PRO A 358 37.61 17.45 -20.42
C PRO A 358 38.36 17.23 -21.74
N ASN A 359 39.67 17.40 -21.71
CA ASN A 359 40.57 17.21 -22.85
C ASN A 359 40.44 15.82 -23.47
N SER A 360 40.26 14.79 -22.64
CA SER A 360 40.07 13.42 -23.10
C SER A 360 38.87 13.27 -24.04
N ALA A 361 37.76 13.98 -23.79
CA ALA A 361 36.58 13.94 -24.64
C ALA A 361 36.77 14.69 -25.98
N LEU A 362 37.85 15.46 -26.13
CA LEU A 362 38.16 16.24 -27.33
C LEU A 362 39.38 15.68 -28.09
N SER A 363 40.00 14.60 -27.63
CA SER A 363 41.20 14.00 -28.23
C SER A 363 40.90 12.80 -29.12
N GLU A 364 41.85 12.44 -29.98
CA GLU A 364 41.82 11.18 -30.71
C GLU A 364 42.06 10.02 -29.73
N ASN A 365 41.16 9.04 -29.68
CA ASN A 365 41.26 7.82 -28.87
C ASN A 365 40.84 7.88 -27.37
N PRO A 366 39.65 8.40 -27.01
CA PRO A 366 39.12 8.24 -25.67
C PRO A 366 38.39 6.91 -25.49
N ALA A 367 38.53 6.33 -24.30
CA ALA A 367 37.64 5.27 -23.80
C ALA A 367 36.27 5.87 -23.43
N GLY A 368 35.51 6.37 -24.42
CA GLY A 368 34.18 6.94 -24.19
C GLY A 368 33.73 7.96 -25.24
N TYR A 369 33.32 9.13 -24.75
CA TYR A 369 32.84 10.26 -25.54
C TYR A 369 33.98 10.90 -26.34
N GLN A 370 33.70 11.32 -27.57
CA GLN A 370 34.69 11.91 -28.48
C GLN A 370 34.08 13.00 -29.36
N TYR A 371 34.60 14.22 -29.32
CA TYR A 371 34.15 15.31 -30.16
C TYR A 371 35.34 16.04 -30.78
N LEU A 372 35.59 15.80 -32.06
CA LEU A 372 36.77 16.29 -32.77
C LEU A 372 36.40 17.46 -33.68
N PHE A 373 37.16 18.55 -33.51
CA PHE A 373 37.01 19.80 -34.24
C PHE A 373 38.38 20.27 -34.73
N ASP A 374 38.41 21.04 -35.82
CA ASP A 374 39.63 21.69 -36.26
C ASP A 374 40.09 22.76 -35.27
N SER A 375 41.38 22.77 -34.95
CA SER A 375 41.99 23.87 -34.22
C SER A 375 41.84 25.17 -35.03
N ASN A 376 41.49 26.27 -34.35
CA ASN A 376 41.47 27.64 -34.89
C ASN A 376 40.33 27.97 -35.87
N LYS A 377 39.34 27.08 -36.07
CA LYS A 377 38.13 27.39 -36.86
C LYS A 377 37.06 28.13 -36.06
N PHE A 378 37.02 27.92 -34.75
CA PHE A 378 36.05 28.53 -33.84
C PHE A 378 36.73 29.62 -33.00
N SER A 379 36.05 30.75 -32.80
CA SER A 379 36.64 31.90 -32.10
C SER A 379 37.03 31.60 -30.65
N ASN A 380 36.36 30.64 -30.01
CA ASN A 380 36.58 30.23 -28.62
C ASN A 380 37.27 28.86 -28.47
N TYR A 381 37.75 28.23 -29.55
CA TYR A 381 38.44 26.93 -29.49
C TYR A 381 39.68 26.91 -30.39
N GLN A 382 40.86 26.81 -29.76
CA GLN A 382 42.17 26.80 -30.43
C GLN A 382 42.86 25.41 -30.37
N GLY A 383 42.09 24.37 -30.03
CA GLY A 383 42.57 22.99 -29.91
C GLY A 383 42.41 22.40 -28.50
N VAL A 384 42.70 21.11 -28.37
CA VAL A 384 42.52 20.34 -27.13
C VAL A 384 43.39 20.85 -25.98
N SER A 385 44.62 21.26 -26.27
CA SER A 385 45.59 21.71 -25.27
C SER A 385 45.48 23.21 -24.93
N SER A 386 44.68 23.97 -25.68
CA SER A 386 44.50 25.40 -25.43
C SER A 386 43.56 25.65 -24.25
N PRO A 387 43.82 26.68 -23.41
CA PRO A 387 42.89 27.08 -22.37
C PRO A 387 41.49 27.33 -22.95
N ARG A 388 40.49 26.67 -22.38
CA ARG A 388 39.08 26.87 -22.67
C ARG A 388 38.45 27.66 -21.53
N VAL A 389 37.34 28.36 -21.79
CA VAL A 389 36.57 29.04 -20.74
C VAL A 389 35.25 28.30 -20.56
N CYS A 390 35.10 27.62 -19.42
CA CYS A 390 33.82 27.06 -18.98
C CYS A 390 33.33 27.87 -17.78
N ASN A 391 32.23 28.61 -17.96
CA ASN A 391 31.65 29.44 -16.91
C ASN A 391 30.24 28.93 -16.56
N PRO A 392 30.11 27.89 -15.69
CA PRO A 392 28.83 27.36 -15.28
C PRO A 392 28.07 28.39 -14.43
N VAL A 393 26.79 28.62 -14.75
CA VAL A 393 25.92 29.52 -14.00
C VAL A 393 24.61 28.82 -13.68
N ILE A 394 24.27 28.71 -12.39
CA ILE A 394 22.95 28.24 -11.96
C ILE A 394 22.01 29.45 -11.83
N THR A 395 21.06 29.55 -12.75
CA THR A 395 20.06 30.63 -12.78
C THR A 395 18.97 30.41 -11.73
N SER A 396 18.43 29.20 -11.62
CA SER A 396 17.35 28.87 -10.70
C SER A 396 17.39 27.39 -10.26
N ILE A 397 16.71 27.13 -9.15
CA ILE A 397 16.35 25.81 -8.68
C ILE A 397 14.82 25.77 -8.62
N SER A 398 14.22 24.73 -9.18
CA SER A 398 12.77 24.56 -9.25
C SER A 398 12.35 23.25 -8.58
N PRO A 399 11.41 23.26 -7.63
CA PRO A 399 10.73 24.44 -7.10
C PRO A 399 11.67 25.34 -6.30
N THR A 400 11.32 26.63 -6.16
CA THR A 400 12.13 27.62 -5.42
C THR A 400 12.17 27.35 -3.92
N LEU A 401 11.08 26.79 -3.39
CA LEU A 401 11.00 26.23 -2.04
C LEU A 401 10.73 24.73 -2.16
N LEU A 402 11.69 23.92 -1.72
CA LEU A 402 11.60 22.47 -1.75
C LEU A 402 10.70 21.95 -0.62
N LYS A 403 9.89 20.95 -0.90
CA LYS A 403 9.17 20.17 0.12
C LYS A 403 9.87 18.84 0.33
N THR A 404 9.71 18.25 1.51
CA THR A 404 10.18 16.88 1.78
C THR A 404 9.42 15.83 0.98
N THR A 405 8.28 16.20 0.41
CA THR A 405 7.45 15.36 -0.48
C THR A 405 7.80 15.54 -1.96
N ASP A 406 8.61 16.54 -2.33
CA ASP A 406 9.08 16.68 -3.71
C ASP A 406 10.07 15.56 -4.01
N PHE A 407 9.79 14.75 -5.03
CA PHE A 407 10.69 13.66 -5.41
C PHE A 407 11.92 14.16 -6.18
N TYR A 408 11.73 15.18 -7.01
CA TYR A 408 12.78 15.77 -7.84
C TYR A 408 12.84 17.29 -7.68
N PHE A 409 14.01 17.85 -7.95
CA PHE A 409 14.19 19.28 -8.21
C PHE A 409 15.02 19.47 -9.48
N VAL A 410 14.86 20.62 -10.12
CA VAL A 410 15.52 20.95 -11.39
C VAL A 410 16.44 22.14 -11.20
N ILE A 411 17.71 21.95 -11.51
CA ILE A 411 18.73 22.99 -11.63
C ILE A 411 18.68 23.52 -13.07
N GLN A 412 18.43 24.82 -13.23
CA GLN A 412 18.43 25.48 -14.53
C GLN A 412 19.57 26.49 -14.61
N GLY A 413 20.20 26.59 -15.77
CA GLY A 413 21.38 27.43 -15.93
C GLY A 413 21.97 27.44 -17.32
N THR A 414 23.21 27.90 -17.39
CA THR A 414 24.03 27.90 -18.61
C THR A 414 25.36 27.25 -18.33
N SER A 415 25.90 26.52 -19.30
CA SER A 415 27.20 25.86 -19.19
C SER A 415 27.29 24.89 -17.99
N LEU A 416 26.17 24.28 -17.58
CA LEU A 416 26.11 23.35 -16.44
C LEU A 416 26.90 22.04 -16.65
N GLY A 417 27.59 21.91 -17.78
CA GLY A 417 28.22 20.69 -18.26
C GLY A 417 27.23 19.72 -18.90
N SER A 418 27.77 18.83 -19.74
CA SER A 418 26.97 18.04 -20.68
C SER A 418 26.91 16.56 -20.31
N ILE A 419 27.94 16.05 -19.64
CA ILE A 419 28.08 14.62 -19.39
C ILE A 419 28.13 14.41 -17.89
N ALA A 420 27.18 13.65 -17.35
CA ALA A 420 27.03 13.44 -15.90
C ALA A 420 28.31 12.90 -15.24
N ASN A 421 29.09 12.08 -15.96
CA ASN A 421 30.36 11.53 -15.48
C ASN A 421 31.44 12.59 -15.20
N TYR A 422 31.27 13.82 -15.70
CA TYR A 422 32.19 14.94 -15.50
C TYR A 422 31.59 16.01 -14.57
N LEU A 423 30.51 15.70 -13.86
CA LEU A 423 29.86 16.61 -12.93
C LEU A 423 29.88 16.02 -11.52
N GLN A 424 30.15 16.88 -10.53
CA GLN A 424 29.85 16.59 -9.14
C GLN A 424 28.88 17.63 -8.62
N ILE A 425 27.77 17.17 -8.05
CA ILE A 425 26.72 18.01 -7.50
C ILE A 425 26.54 17.64 -6.04
N SER A 426 26.53 18.63 -5.15
CA SER A 426 26.23 18.42 -3.73
C SER A 426 25.26 19.46 -3.20
N MET A 427 24.51 19.09 -2.17
CA MET A 427 23.69 20.01 -1.40
C MET A 427 24.23 20.07 0.02
N THR A 428 24.49 21.28 0.51
CA THR A 428 24.91 21.52 1.90
C THR A 428 23.96 22.52 2.55
N ASN A 429 23.33 22.15 3.67
CA ASN A 429 22.49 23.07 4.44
C ASN A 429 23.30 23.94 5.41
N SER A 430 22.64 24.91 6.03
CA SER A 430 23.23 25.88 6.97
C SER A 430 23.73 25.25 8.27
N VAL A 431 23.35 24.02 8.60
CA VAL A 431 23.84 23.30 9.78
C VAL A 431 24.99 22.34 9.45
N GLY A 432 25.43 22.30 8.19
CA GLY A 432 26.61 21.55 7.74
C GLY A 432 26.29 20.17 7.16
N ASP A 433 25.03 19.72 7.14
CA ASP A 433 24.69 18.44 6.51
C ASP A 433 24.92 18.55 5.01
N THR A 434 25.70 17.60 4.48
CA THR A 434 26.05 17.56 3.07
C THR A 434 25.61 16.24 2.45
N PHE A 435 24.99 16.32 1.28
CA PHE A 435 24.64 15.15 0.47
C PHE A 435 25.28 15.26 -0.92
N ASN A 436 25.99 14.21 -1.34
CA ASN A 436 26.56 14.10 -2.69
C ASN A 436 25.53 13.46 -3.63
N LEU A 437 25.16 14.16 -4.68
CA LEU A 437 24.15 13.75 -5.66
C LEU A 437 24.75 12.95 -6.84
N ALA A 438 25.96 12.40 -6.70
CA ALA A 438 26.56 11.52 -7.69
C ALA A 438 25.62 10.33 -8.01
N GLY A 439 25.22 10.21 -9.28
CA GLY A 439 24.26 9.18 -9.75
C GLY A 439 22.78 9.50 -9.49
N TYR A 440 22.47 10.57 -8.75
CA TYR A 440 21.10 11.01 -8.43
C TYR A 440 20.60 12.13 -9.33
N CYS A 441 21.43 12.60 -10.26
CA CYS A 441 21.10 13.67 -11.19
C CYS A 441 21.22 13.22 -12.65
N THR A 442 20.29 13.67 -13.49
CA THR A 442 20.26 13.43 -14.94
C THR A 442 20.13 14.75 -15.68
N ALA A 443 21.04 15.01 -16.62
CA ALA A 443 20.93 16.16 -17.52
C ALA A 443 19.77 15.95 -18.51
N LYS A 444 18.72 16.79 -18.43
CA LYS A 444 17.57 16.76 -19.35
C LYS A 444 17.80 17.53 -20.63
N LYS A 445 18.54 18.64 -20.52
CA LYS A 445 19.07 19.44 -21.63
C LYS A 445 20.51 19.74 -21.26
N LYS A 446 21.45 19.26 -22.07
CA LYS A 446 22.88 19.32 -21.82
C LYS A 446 23.29 20.77 -21.64
N SER A 447 24.09 21.03 -20.62
CA SER A 447 24.53 22.36 -20.22
C SER A 447 23.44 23.37 -19.82
N LYS A 448 22.15 23.01 -19.80
CA LYS A 448 21.05 23.92 -19.47
C LYS A 448 20.19 23.49 -18.29
N THR A 449 19.82 22.21 -18.21
CA THR A 449 18.91 21.72 -17.17
C THR A 449 19.32 20.35 -16.64
N ILE A 450 19.45 20.24 -15.32
CA ILE A 450 19.77 19.01 -14.60
C ILE A 450 18.63 18.72 -13.63
N GLU A 451 18.00 17.55 -13.76
CA GLU A 451 17.01 17.06 -12.81
C GLU A 451 17.71 16.17 -11.79
N CYS A 452 17.47 16.39 -10.50
CA CYS A 452 18.09 15.67 -9.40
C CYS A 452 17.02 15.11 -8.45
N LEU A 453 17.28 13.92 -7.90
CA LEU A 453 16.49 13.38 -6.78
C LEU A 453 16.65 14.31 -5.58
N ASN A 454 15.55 14.59 -4.88
CA ASN A 454 15.56 15.35 -3.64
C ASN A 454 16.15 14.51 -2.49
N PRO A 455 17.31 14.87 -1.92
CA PRO A 455 17.95 14.09 -0.86
C PRO A 455 17.37 14.35 0.54
N ASN A 456 16.37 15.24 0.68
CA ASN A 456 15.79 15.63 1.97
C ASN A 456 16.83 16.13 2.98
N VAL A 457 17.76 16.97 2.53
CA VAL A 457 18.77 17.58 3.42
C VAL A 457 18.14 18.60 4.39
N GLN A 458 16.93 19.12 4.06
CA GLN A 458 16.12 20.05 4.87
C GLN A 458 16.84 21.37 5.24
N GLY A 459 16.08 22.38 5.65
CA GLY A 459 16.61 23.71 5.97
C GLY A 459 16.90 24.57 4.74
N SER A 460 17.78 25.57 4.90
CA SER A 460 18.30 26.39 3.80
C SER A 460 19.79 26.13 3.60
N GLY A 461 20.30 26.28 2.37
CA GLY A 461 21.66 25.91 2.05
C GLY A 461 22.10 26.32 0.66
N ASN A 462 23.19 25.71 0.18
CA ASN A 462 23.70 25.88 -1.17
C ASN A 462 23.77 24.54 -1.92
N VAL A 463 23.35 24.55 -3.18
CA VAL A 463 23.70 23.55 -4.18
C VAL A 463 25.04 23.95 -4.78
N THR A 464 26.01 23.05 -4.77
CA THR A 464 27.33 23.24 -5.40
C THR A 464 27.41 22.34 -6.63
N LEU A 465 27.78 22.90 -7.78
CA LEU A 465 28.09 22.18 -9.01
C LEU A 465 29.58 22.39 -9.33
N ILE A 466 30.29 21.28 -9.51
CA ILE A 466 31.69 21.22 -9.95
C ILE A 466 31.72 20.56 -11.33
N VAL A 467 32.41 21.18 -12.29
CA VAL A 467 32.55 20.68 -13.66
C VAL A 467 33.99 20.25 -13.91
N PHE A 468 34.25 18.95 -14.03
CA PHE A 468 35.59 18.41 -14.29
C PHE A 468 35.95 18.50 -15.77
N ASN A 469 36.70 19.54 -16.14
CA ASN A 469 37.06 19.86 -17.53
C ASN A 469 38.55 20.14 -17.74
N ASP A 470 39.41 19.65 -16.84
CA ASP A 470 40.86 19.86 -16.83
C ASP A 470 41.33 21.33 -16.75
N GLN A 471 40.43 22.29 -16.47
CA GLN A 471 40.80 23.69 -16.23
C GLN A 471 41.32 23.88 -14.80
N ASN A 472 42.22 24.86 -14.64
CA ASN A 472 42.73 25.29 -13.35
C ASN A 472 42.49 26.81 -13.17
N PRO A 473 41.68 27.25 -12.19
CA PRO A 473 40.93 26.42 -11.23
C PRO A 473 39.77 25.66 -11.90
N VAL A 474 39.37 24.53 -11.30
CA VAL A 474 38.18 23.78 -11.74
C VAL A 474 36.95 24.68 -11.59
N PRO A 475 36.05 24.77 -12.59
CA PRO A 475 34.84 25.57 -12.49
C PRO A 475 33.91 25.05 -11.38
N ILE A 476 33.59 25.95 -10.43
CA ILE A 476 32.67 25.68 -9.31
C ILE A 476 31.63 26.80 -9.29
N VAL A 477 30.35 26.43 -9.21
CA VAL A 477 29.24 27.38 -9.03
C VAL A 477 28.34 26.93 -7.89
N THR A 478 27.84 27.90 -7.13
CA THR A 478 26.91 27.66 -6.03
C THR A 478 25.60 28.42 -6.23
N LYS A 479 24.50 27.86 -5.72
CA LYS A 479 23.19 28.51 -5.69
C LYS A 479 22.46 28.17 -4.42
N ALA A 480 21.89 29.19 -3.77
CA ALA A 480 21.09 29.00 -2.58
C ALA A 480 19.80 28.20 -2.87
N PHE A 481 19.44 27.30 -1.97
CA PHE A 481 18.15 26.61 -1.90
C PHE A 481 17.51 26.80 -0.52
N SER A 482 16.19 26.61 -0.42
CA SER A 482 15.50 26.54 0.86
C SER A 482 14.37 25.53 0.78
N TYR A 483 14.15 24.80 1.87
CA TYR A 483 12.92 24.03 2.05
C TYR A 483 11.78 24.93 2.55
N VAL A 484 10.55 24.44 2.43
CA VAL A 484 9.39 25.02 3.13
C VAL A 484 9.54 24.76 4.63
N PRO A 485 9.29 25.74 5.51
CA PRO A 485 9.30 25.53 6.96
C PRO A 485 8.36 24.40 7.41
N PRO A 486 8.63 23.73 8.55
CA PRO A 486 7.73 22.71 9.09
C PRO A 486 6.34 23.29 9.36
N THR A 487 5.31 22.44 9.28
CA THR A 487 3.95 22.80 9.67
C THR A 487 3.42 21.78 10.65
N VAL A 488 2.64 22.23 11.64
CA VAL A 488 2.00 21.37 12.63
C VAL A 488 0.49 21.44 12.43
N SER A 489 -0.10 20.31 12.04
CA SER A 489 -1.54 20.19 11.77
C SER A 489 -2.31 19.67 12.97
N PHE A 490 -1.71 18.79 13.77
CA PHE A 490 -2.36 18.22 14.95
C PHE A 490 -1.33 17.83 16.03
N VAL A 491 -1.74 17.95 17.29
CA VAL A 491 -0.95 17.56 18.46
C VAL A 491 -1.84 16.78 19.42
N SER A 492 -1.44 15.57 19.79
CA SER A 492 -2.21 14.72 20.69
C SER A 492 -2.24 15.27 22.11
N SER A 493 -3.33 15.05 22.83
CA SER A 493 -3.46 15.42 24.25
C SER A 493 -3.03 14.28 25.20
N PRO A 494 -1.93 14.43 25.95
CA PRO A 494 -1.56 13.47 26.99
C PRO A 494 -2.39 13.68 28.26
N SER A 495 -2.24 12.76 29.22
CA SER A 495 -2.81 12.90 30.57
C SER A 495 -2.19 14.10 31.31
N THR A 496 -2.86 14.63 32.33
CA THR A 496 -2.28 15.65 33.24
C THR A 496 -1.01 15.15 33.94
N LEU A 497 -0.80 13.83 34.02
CA LEU A 497 0.45 13.19 34.45
C LEU A 497 1.60 13.32 33.43
N GLY A 498 1.36 13.88 32.26
CA GLY A 498 2.33 13.97 31.16
C GLY A 498 2.38 12.70 30.32
N GLY A 499 3.49 12.51 29.61
CA GLY A 499 3.77 11.32 28.79
C GLY A 499 4.00 11.65 27.33
N ALA A 500 3.72 10.67 26.47
CA ALA A 500 3.99 10.78 25.03
C ALA A 500 3.01 11.75 24.35
N VAL A 501 3.57 12.73 23.64
CA VAL A 501 2.88 13.66 22.77
C VAL A 501 3.25 13.33 21.34
N THR A 502 2.26 13.11 20.48
CA THR A 502 2.44 12.86 19.05
C THR A 502 2.05 14.11 18.27
N ILE A 503 2.93 14.55 17.38
CA ILE A 503 2.81 15.74 16.55
C ILE A 503 2.76 15.30 15.09
N TYR A 504 1.75 15.79 14.39
CA TYR A 504 1.48 15.53 12.97
C TYR A 504 1.66 16.81 12.17
N GLY A 505 2.18 16.67 10.96
CA GLY A 505 2.52 17.83 10.15
C GLY A 505 3.16 17.48 8.82
N ASP A 506 3.66 18.50 8.13
CA ASP A 506 4.46 18.38 6.91
C ASP A 506 5.83 19.04 7.09
N ASN A 507 6.83 18.54 6.36
CA ASN A 507 8.22 18.99 6.44
C ASN A 507 8.77 18.96 7.87
N LEU A 508 8.26 18.05 8.72
CA LEU A 508 8.82 17.78 10.04
C LEU A 508 10.21 17.16 9.89
N MET A 509 10.82 16.71 10.98
CA MET A 509 12.17 16.16 10.95
C MET A 509 12.28 14.81 10.21
N GLY A 510 13.32 14.68 9.38
CA GLY A 510 13.76 13.42 8.79
C GLY A 510 14.67 12.60 9.72
N THR A 511 15.19 11.49 9.23
CA THR A 511 16.01 10.54 10.02
C THR A 511 17.29 11.15 10.61
N ASN A 512 17.87 12.16 9.96
CA ASN A 512 18.99 12.94 10.45
C ASN A 512 18.48 14.28 11.00
N TYR A 513 18.17 14.33 12.30
CA TYR A 513 17.57 15.50 12.97
C TYR A 513 18.58 16.30 13.83
N GLY A 514 19.87 16.26 13.50
CA GLY A 514 20.84 17.19 14.09
C GLY A 514 20.35 18.65 14.01
N ALA A 515 20.56 19.43 15.08
CA ALA A 515 20.07 20.81 15.20
C ALA A 515 18.54 21.00 15.02
N THR A 516 17.75 20.00 15.44
CA THR A 516 16.29 20.05 15.46
C THR A 516 15.77 19.91 16.90
N ASN A 517 14.76 20.69 17.28
CA ASN A 517 14.12 20.58 18.59
C ASN A 517 12.62 20.89 18.53
N ILE A 518 11.90 20.45 19.56
CA ILE A 518 10.48 20.71 19.75
C ILE A 518 10.29 21.32 21.13
N THR A 519 9.71 22.52 21.18
CA THR A 519 9.31 23.16 22.44
C THR A 519 7.81 23.38 22.44
N ILE A 520 7.16 23.03 23.55
CA ILE A 520 5.73 23.29 23.77
C ILE A 520 5.65 24.29 24.92
N GLY A 521 5.19 25.50 24.64
CA GLY A 521 5.37 26.65 25.54
C GLY A 521 6.85 26.94 25.78
N SER A 522 7.26 27.03 27.04
CA SER A 522 8.66 27.22 27.45
C SER A 522 9.45 25.92 27.64
N ASN A 523 8.78 24.77 27.61
CA ASN A 523 9.37 23.49 27.96
C ASN A 523 9.83 22.72 26.72
N LEU A 524 10.99 22.07 26.85
CA LEU A 524 11.53 21.18 25.83
C LEU A 524 10.76 19.84 25.85
N CYS A 525 10.32 19.37 24.68
CA CYS A 525 9.72 18.05 24.52
C CYS A 525 10.80 17.04 24.12
N SER A 526 11.17 16.14 25.02
CA SER A 526 12.32 15.25 24.82
C SER A 526 12.24 13.98 25.66
N PRO A 527 12.79 12.84 25.19
CA PRO A 527 13.45 12.64 23.88
C PRO A 527 12.44 12.66 22.73
N VAL A 528 12.91 13.03 21.53
CA VAL A 528 12.10 12.97 20.31
C VAL A 528 12.31 11.62 19.62
N ASN A 529 11.20 10.99 19.23
CA ASN A 529 11.12 9.76 18.47
C ASN A 529 10.42 10.02 17.13
N ILE A 530 11.03 9.61 16.02
CA ILE A 530 10.47 9.80 14.69
C ILE A 530 9.65 8.56 14.34
N ILE A 531 8.33 8.73 14.24
CA ILE A 531 7.40 7.64 13.88
C ILE A 531 7.34 7.50 12.36
N LEU A 532 7.18 8.63 11.65
CA LEU A 532 7.19 8.69 10.19
C LEU A 532 8.02 9.91 9.75
N PRO A 533 9.17 9.72 9.08
CA PRO A 533 10.04 10.81 8.69
C PRO A 533 9.28 11.91 7.92
N ASN A 534 9.57 13.17 8.28
CA ASN A 534 8.96 14.36 7.70
C ASN A 534 7.46 14.59 7.98
N ALA A 535 6.78 13.69 8.72
CA ALA A 535 5.32 13.76 8.89
C ALA A 535 4.80 13.52 10.33
N ILE A 536 5.39 12.57 11.06
CA ILE A 536 4.90 12.20 12.40
C ILE A 536 6.06 12.00 13.36
N VAL A 537 6.04 12.75 14.47
CA VAL A 537 7.02 12.65 15.55
C VAL A 537 6.32 12.51 16.89
N SER A 538 6.99 11.87 17.84
CA SER A 538 6.54 11.76 19.22
C SER A 538 7.62 12.22 20.17
N CYS A 539 7.25 12.84 21.29
CA CYS A 539 8.20 13.23 22.33
C CYS A 539 7.57 13.13 23.71
N GLN A 540 8.39 13.03 24.76
CA GLN A 540 7.88 13.04 26.14
C GLN A 540 7.71 14.47 26.63
N TYR A 541 6.56 14.75 27.22
CA TYR A 541 6.21 16.05 27.81
C TYR A 541 5.84 15.87 29.28
N PRO A 542 6.27 16.77 30.19
CA PRO A 542 6.06 16.62 31.63
C PRO A 542 4.58 16.69 32.05
N SER A 543 4.31 16.32 33.29
CA SER A 543 3.01 16.54 33.93
C SER A 543 2.69 18.02 34.03
N GLY A 544 1.39 18.35 33.95
CA GLY A 544 0.91 19.72 33.98
C GLY A 544 -0.58 19.84 33.64
N VAL A 545 -1.08 21.07 33.73
CA VAL A 545 -2.47 21.42 33.41
C VAL A 545 -2.60 22.64 32.50
N THR A 546 -1.50 23.35 32.23
CA THR A 546 -1.50 24.50 31.32
C THR A 546 -1.70 24.01 29.90
N SER A 547 -2.83 24.39 29.30
CA SER A 547 -3.19 24.06 27.92
C SER A 547 -3.15 25.33 27.05
N ASP A 548 -3.53 25.22 25.77
CA ASP A 548 -3.44 26.31 24.79
C ASP A 548 -1.99 26.79 24.54
N LEU A 549 -1.03 25.88 24.67
CA LEU A 549 0.39 26.20 24.52
C LEU A 549 0.83 26.14 23.06
N PRO A 550 1.62 27.12 22.58
CA PRO A 550 2.19 27.07 21.23
C PRO A 550 3.17 25.91 21.08
N VAL A 551 3.17 25.28 19.91
CA VAL A 551 4.05 24.14 19.59
C VAL A 551 5.05 24.60 18.54
N LYS A 552 6.27 24.87 18.99
CA LYS A 552 7.38 25.33 18.15
C LYS A 552 8.26 24.15 17.78
N VAL A 553 8.25 23.80 16.50
CA VAL A 553 9.10 22.80 15.87
C VAL A 553 10.17 23.52 15.05
N MET A 554 11.43 23.31 15.42
CA MET A 554 12.58 23.81 14.68
C MET A 554 13.25 22.65 13.95
N VAL A 555 13.32 22.72 12.62
CA VAL A 555 14.01 21.75 11.76
C VAL A 555 15.14 22.47 11.05
N LYS A 556 16.40 22.21 11.45
CA LYS A 556 17.61 22.73 10.80
C LYS A 556 17.55 24.25 10.53
N ASN A 557 17.28 25.02 11.59
CA ASN A 557 17.09 26.49 11.61
C ASN A 557 15.80 27.02 10.95
N GLN A 558 14.92 26.16 10.43
CA GLN A 558 13.58 26.57 10.00
C GLN A 558 12.57 26.33 11.13
N VAL A 559 11.65 27.27 11.32
CA VAL A 559 10.67 27.23 12.41
C VAL A 559 9.27 27.29 11.81
N ASN A 560 8.35 26.49 12.36
CA ASN A 560 6.95 26.55 11.97
C ASN A 560 6.26 27.84 12.43
N ASP A 561 5.11 28.17 11.87
CA ASP A 561 4.27 29.28 12.35
C ASP A 561 3.50 28.88 13.62
N TYR A 562 4.24 28.70 14.71
CA TYR A 562 3.74 28.15 15.97
C TYR A 562 2.69 29.02 16.68
N GLN A 563 2.47 30.25 16.22
CA GLN A 563 1.46 31.16 16.77
C GLN A 563 0.07 30.91 16.16
N ASN A 564 0.01 30.49 14.89
CA ASN A 564 -1.23 30.30 14.14
C ASN A 564 -1.55 28.82 13.83
N GLN A 565 -0.73 27.89 14.30
CA GLN A 565 -0.88 26.45 14.06
C GLN A 565 -1.47 25.71 15.28
N ALA A 566 -1.63 24.38 15.18
CA ALA A 566 -2.23 23.59 16.24
C ALA A 566 -1.48 23.76 17.56
N LYS A 567 -2.26 24.03 18.62
CA LYS A 567 -1.77 24.22 19.98
C LYS A 567 -1.89 22.93 20.79
N PHE A 568 -1.10 22.84 21.85
CA PHE A 568 -1.09 21.72 22.77
C PHE A 568 -2.13 21.89 23.88
N PHE A 569 -2.81 20.79 24.21
CA PHE A 569 -3.77 20.71 25.31
C PHE A 569 -3.59 19.39 26.07
N TYR A 570 -3.71 19.43 27.39
CA TYR A 570 -3.93 18.22 28.19
C TYR A 570 -5.36 17.69 28.00
N LYS A 571 -5.56 16.40 28.29
CA LYS A 571 -6.89 15.78 28.30
C LYS A 571 -7.82 16.48 29.30
N PRO A 572 -9.12 16.64 28.97
CA PRO A 572 -10.11 17.06 29.96
C PRO A 572 -10.31 15.97 31.03
N PRO A 573 -10.70 16.34 32.26
CA PRO A 573 -10.98 15.38 33.33
C PRO A 573 -12.11 14.42 32.93
N SER A 574 -12.03 13.17 33.40
CA SER A 574 -13.07 12.15 33.19
C SER A 574 -13.53 11.57 34.52
N ILE A 575 -14.81 11.18 34.59
CA ILE A 575 -15.47 10.74 35.83
C ILE A 575 -16.08 9.36 35.59
N THR A 576 -15.92 8.45 36.56
CA THR A 576 -16.38 7.06 36.46
C THR A 576 -17.28 6.63 37.62
N SER A 577 -17.28 7.33 38.76
CA SER A 577 -18.08 6.97 39.94
C SER A 577 -19.53 7.46 39.85
N PHE A 578 -20.50 6.60 40.21
CA PHE A 578 -21.89 6.98 40.51
C PHE A 578 -22.03 7.43 41.97
N ILE A 579 -22.86 8.44 42.22
CA ILE A 579 -23.03 9.10 43.50
C ILE A 579 -24.51 9.19 43.86
N TYR A 580 -24.89 8.67 45.03
CA TYR A 580 -26.25 8.72 45.57
C TYR A 580 -26.26 9.38 46.94
N ILE A 581 -27.12 10.38 47.15
CA ILE A 581 -27.23 11.06 48.44
C ILE A 581 -28.66 11.29 48.87
N LYS A 582 -28.90 11.39 50.18
CA LYS A 582 -30.21 11.79 50.71
C LYS A 582 -30.47 13.28 50.41
N PRO A 583 -31.65 13.66 49.91
CA PRO A 583 -31.99 15.06 49.70
C PRO A 583 -31.98 15.82 51.03
N ASN A 584 -31.72 17.12 50.97
CA ASN A 584 -31.63 18.03 52.13
C ASN A 584 -30.56 17.63 53.18
N THR A 585 -29.64 16.72 52.84
CA THR A 585 -28.50 16.37 53.70
C THR A 585 -27.20 16.89 53.10
N GLU A 586 -26.27 17.27 53.96
CA GLU A 586 -24.90 17.56 53.55
C GLU A 586 -24.16 16.24 53.46
N ALA A 587 -23.38 16.06 52.39
CA ALA A 587 -22.66 14.81 52.14
C ALA A 587 -21.26 15.09 51.63
N GLN A 588 -20.29 14.35 52.13
CA GLN A 588 -18.95 14.32 51.55
C GLN A 588 -18.94 13.29 50.41
N LEU A 589 -18.68 13.76 49.20
CA LEU A 589 -18.64 12.96 47.98
C LEU A 589 -17.21 12.55 47.66
N THR A 590 -17.00 11.26 47.40
CA THR A 590 -15.75 10.75 46.82
C THR A 590 -15.99 10.42 45.35
N ILE A 591 -15.33 11.15 44.46
CA ILE A 591 -15.49 11.05 43.01
C ILE A 591 -14.25 10.41 42.41
N LEU A 592 -14.45 9.33 41.67
CA LEU A 592 -13.38 8.60 40.97
C LEU A 592 -13.35 8.99 39.50
N GLY A 593 -12.15 9.03 38.93
CA GLY A 593 -11.93 9.46 37.56
C GLY A 593 -10.48 9.43 37.13
N ALA A 594 -10.14 10.24 36.14
CA ALA A 594 -8.79 10.45 35.64
C ALA A 594 -8.59 11.88 35.13
N ASP A 595 -7.33 12.27 34.95
CA ASP A 595 -6.91 13.59 34.46
C ASP A 595 -7.35 14.73 35.40
N PHE A 596 -7.48 14.43 36.69
CA PHE A 596 -7.57 15.42 37.75
C PHE A 596 -6.19 16.05 38.02
N TRP A 597 -6.14 17.01 38.94
CA TRP A 597 -4.89 17.68 39.30
C TRP A 597 -4.77 17.87 40.81
N ASN A 598 -3.56 17.76 41.34
CA ASN A 598 -3.30 17.76 42.79
C ASN A 598 -3.36 19.17 43.44
N ASP A 599 -3.47 20.23 42.65
CA ASP A 599 -3.69 21.59 43.17
C ASP A 599 -5.20 21.90 43.25
N LEU A 600 -5.72 21.95 44.48
CA LEU A 600 -7.11 22.27 44.79
C LEU A 600 -7.57 23.61 44.19
N SER A 601 -6.69 24.59 44.05
CA SER A 601 -7.06 25.93 43.54
C SER A 601 -7.43 25.92 42.06
N LEU A 602 -7.05 24.87 41.34
CA LEU A 602 -7.29 24.70 39.91
C LEU A 602 -8.42 23.72 39.61
N VAL A 603 -8.99 23.07 40.63
CA VAL A 603 -10.05 22.07 40.48
C VAL A 603 -11.36 22.60 41.07
N SER A 604 -12.43 22.52 40.31
CA SER A 604 -13.78 22.81 40.82
C SER A 604 -14.76 21.74 40.36
N VAL A 605 -15.76 21.48 41.19
CA VAL A 605 -16.81 20.49 40.91
C VAL A 605 -18.16 21.16 41.04
N LYS A 606 -18.99 21.00 40.02
CA LYS A 606 -20.39 21.42 40.02
C LYS A 606 -21.28 20.24 39.71
N ILE A 607 -22.38 20.13 40.42
CA ILE A 607 -23.44 19.18 40.08
C ILE A 607 -24.63 20.03 39.67
N GLU A 608 -24.95 20.01 38.38
CA GLU A 608 -25.79 21.03 37.72
C GLU A 608 -25.27 22.46 37.98
N SER A 609 -26.04 23.25 38.73
CA SER A 609 -25.71 24.62 39.13
C SER A 609 -25.12 24.72 40.54
N THR A 610 -25.04 23.62 41.28
CA THR A 610 -24.63 23.62 42.69
C THR A 610 -23.15 23.29 42.82
N ASP A 611 -22.40 24.17 43.48
CA ASP A 611 -20.97 23.99 43.72
C ASP A 611 -20.72 22.94 44.82
N CYS A 612 -19.83 21.98 44.56
CA CYS A 612 -19.33 21.02 45.54
C CYS A 612 -17.97 21.51 46.05
N THR A 613 -17.87 21.86 47.32
CA THR A 613 -16.68 22.52 47.88
C THR A 613 -15.55 21.50 48.07
N MET A 614 -14.43 21.70 47.38
CA MET A 614 -13.32 20.74 47.35
C MET A 614 -12.67 20.54 48.73
N VAL A 615 -12.34 19.28 49.04
CA VAL A 615 -11.66 18.85 50.28
C VAL A 615 -10.25 18.32 49.97
N SER A 616 -10.14 17.39 49.03
CA SER A 616 -8.87 16.83 48.59
C SER A 616 -8.96 16.39 47.13
N VAL A 617 -7.81 16.34 46.46
CA VAL A 617 -7.75 15.88 45.07
C VAL A 617 -6.37 15.27 44.77
N ASN A 618 -6.39 14.18 44.02
CA ASN A 618 -5.23 13.64 43.32
C ASN A 618 -5.64 13.33 41.87
N ASN A 619 -4.79 12.69 41.09
CA ASN A 619 -5.04 12.46 39.65
C ASN A 619 -6.24 11.55 39.32
N THR A 620 -6.74 10.76 40.27
CA THR A 620 -7.83 9.78 40.04
C THR A 620 -8.97 9.86 41.04
N ILE A 621 -8.78 10.57 42.16
CA ILE A 621 -9.75 10.68 43.24
C ILE A 621 -9.85 12.14 43.62
N LEU A 622 -11.07 12.64 43.73
CA LEU A 622 -11.36 13.92 44.35
C LEU A 622 -12.45 13.76 45.40
N VAL A 623 -12.36 14.55 46.47
CA VAL A 623 -13.32 14.57 47.56
C VAL A 623 -13.86 15.99 47.69
N CYS A 624 -15.18 16.14 47.76
CA CYS A 624 -15.82 17.45 47.91
C CYS A 624 -17.05 17.37 48.83
N ASN A 625 -17.36 18.46 49.54
CA ASN A 625 -18.53 18.58 50.38
C ASN A 625 -19.69 19.15 49.54
N TYR A 626 -20.73 18.36 49.36
CA TYR A 626 -21.94 18.76 48.66
C TYR A 626 -22.97 19.30 49.65
N PRO A 627 -23.48 20.53 49.44
CA PRO A 627 -24.37 21.18 50.38
C PRO A 627 -25.76 20.55 50.40
N LYS A 628 -26.54 20.87 51.44
CA LYS A 628 -27.95 20.49 51.56
C LYS A 628 -28.73 21.04 50.36
N THR A 629 -29.14 20.15 49.47
CA THR A 629 -29.85 20.49 48.25
C THR A 629 -31.20 19.79 48.21
N PRO A 630 -32.31 20.47 47.84
CA PRO A 630 -33.63 19.86 47.72
C PRO A 630 -33.64 18.70 46.71
N PHE A 631 -34.57 17.77 46.92
CA PHE A 631 -34.80 16.68 45.98
C PHE A 631 -35.09 17.22 44.57
N THR A 632 -34.37 16.72 43.59
CA THR A 632 -34.65 16.91 42.17
C THR A 632 -34.61 15.55 41.49
N ALA A 633 -35.69 15.20 40.80
CA ALA A 633 -35.84 13.91 40.14
C ALA A 633 -34.82 13.71 39.00
N GLY A 634 -34.40 12.47 38.81
CA GLY A 634 -33.55 12.01 37.71
C GLY A 634 -32.05 12.26 37.90
N ALA A 635 -31.26 11.54 37.12
CA ALA A 635 -29.80 11.65 37.13
C ALA A 635 -29.32 13.04 36.66
N LYS A 636 -28.23 13.50 37.25
CA LYS A 636 -27.62 14.83 37.09
C LYS A 636 -26.18 14.74 36.59
N ASN A 637 -25.75 15.81 35.95
CA ASN A 637 -24.38 15.94 35.46
C ASN A 637 -23.42 16.37 36.56
N VAL A 638 -22.34 15.61 36.73
CA VAL A 638 -21.19 15.98 37.55
C VAL A 638 -20.15 16.64 36.65
N GLN A 639 -19.99 17.95 36.77
CA GLN A 639 -19.01 18.72 36.01
C GLN A 639 -17.74 18.94 36.85
N VAL A 640 -16.64 18.31 36.45
CA VAL A 640 -15.32 18.58 37.02
C VAL A 640 -14.58 19.51 36.06
N THR A 641 -14.06 20.62 36.57
CA THR A 641 -13.22 21.55 35.82
C THR A 641 -11.81 21.57 36.41
N VAL A 642 -10.80 21.29 35.58
CA VAL A 642 -9.38 21.34 35.93
C VAL A 642 -8.71 22.40 35.07
N ASN A 643 -8.29 23.51 35.66
CA ASN A 643 -7.63 24.64 34.97
C ASN A 643 -8.36 25.07 33.67
N ASN A 644 -9.66 25.34 33.77
CA ASN A 644 -10.58 25.69 32.66
C ASN A 644 -10.87 24.55 31.65
N ARG A 645 -10.43 23.31 31.90
CA ARG A 645 -10.82 22.12 31.12
C ARG A 645 -11.95 21.41 31.81
N VAL A 646 -13.10 21.36 31.14
CA VAL A 646 -14.35 20.82 31.68
C VAL A 646 -14.51 19.35 31.27
N SER A 647 -14.96 18.50 32.19
CA SER A 647 -15.31 17.11 31.91
C SER A 647 -16.47 17.02 30.93
N TYR A 648 -16.56 15.90 30.21
CA TYR A 648 -17.72 15.62 29.37
C TYR A 648 -19.00 15.47 30.20
N PRO A 649 -20.18 15.87 29.66
CA PRO A 649 -21.46 15.66 30.31
C PRO A 649 -21.68 14.18 30.66
N ASN A 650 -22.23 13.92 31.83
CA ASN A 650 -22.53 12.60 32.36
C ASN A 650 -23.84 12.62 33.16
N ASN A 651 -24.30 11.46 33.63
CA ASN A 651 -25.52 11.28 34.42
C ASN A 651 -25.20 10.46 35.68
N LEU A 652 -24.15 10.85 36.41
CA LEU A 652 -23.55 10.04 37.47
C LEU A 652 -23.97 10.43 38.89
N PHE A 653 -24.85 11.43 39.06
CA PHE A 653 -25.34 11.85 40.38
C PHE A 653 -26.86 11.78 40.47
N GLU A 654 -27.42 11.30 41.59
CA GLU A 654 -28.87 11.30 41.82
C GLU A 654 -29.22 11.39 43.32
N PHE A 655 -30.38 11.98 43.63
CA PHE A 655 -30.93 11.98 44.99
C PHE A 655 -31.68 10.68 45.27
N ILE A 656 -31.55 10.13 46.48
CA ILE A 656 -32.38 9.03 46.97
C ILE A 656 -33.82 9.53 47.07
N ASP A 657 -34.70 8.94 46.27
CA ASP A 657 -36.11 9.26 46.28
C ASP A 657 -36.83 8.48 47.41
N GLN A 658 -37.48 9.22 48.30
CA GLN A 658 -38.19 8.65 49.45
C GLN A 658 -39.56 8.09 49.08
N SER A 659 -40.05 8.32 47.87
CA SER A 659 -41.35 7.83 47.42
C SER A 659 -41.39 6.31 47.19
N TYR A 660 -40.29 5.70 46.73
CA TYR A 660 -40.16 4.26 46.57
C TYR A 660 -39.27 3.59 47.62
N CYS A 661 -38.48 4.37 48.36
CA CYS A 661 -37.73 3.91 49.53
C CYS A 661 -38.12 4.74 50.77
N PRO A 662 -39.30 4.48 51.36
CA PRO A 662 -39.78 5.20 52.53
C PRO A 662 -38.77 5.19 53.66
N SER A 663 -38.59 6.34 54.32
CA SER A 663 -37.63 6.51 55.42
C SER A 663 -36.19 6.08 55.10
N SER A 664 -35.82 6.02 53.81
CA SER A 664 -34.54 5.43 53.36
C SER A 664 -34.33 4.00 53.88
N CYS A 665 -35.39 3.19 53.87
CA CYS A 665 -35.40 1.80 54.34
C CYS A 665 -35.03 1.64 55.83
N SER A 666 -35.30 2.67 56.65
CA SER A 666 -35.23 2.69 58.13
C SER A 666 -33.95 2.09 58.75
N ASN A 667 -32.85 2.04 58.00
CA ASN A 667 -31.62 1.28 58.31
C ASN A 667 -31.79 -0.25 58.41
N GLY A 668 -33.01 -0.78 58.25
CA GLY A 668 -33.30 -2.22 58.18
C GLY A 668 -33.12 -2.81 56.79
N GLY A 669 -32.73 -2.00 55.79
CA GLY A 669 -32.46 -2.45 54.43
C GLY A 669 -31.70 -1.42 53.58
N ASN A 670 -31.50 -1.76 52.31
CA ASN A 670 -30.90 -0.89 51.30
C ASN A 670 -31.91 -0.54 50.21
N CYS A 671 -31.96 0.74 49.82
CA CYS A 671 -32.80 1.17 48.71
C CYS A 671 -32.23 0.67 47.38
N ASN A 672 -32.98 -0.16 46.64
CA ASN A 672 -32.59 -0.60 45.31
C ASN A 672 -33.39 0.18 44.26
N ARG A 673 -32.70 1.04 43.51
CA ARG A 673 -33.31 1.88 42.46
C ARG A 673 -33.88 1.05 41.31
N ASP A 674 -33.13 0.06 40.83
CA ASP A 674 -33.51 -0.72 39.66
C ASP A 674 -34.76 -1.58 39.94
N LEU A 675 -34.93 -2.02 41.19
CA LEU A 675 -36.12 -2.72 41.65
C LEU A 675 -37.23 -1.76 42.10
N GLY A 676 -36.88 -0.51 42.45
CA GLY A 676 -37.79 0.49 42.96
C GLY A 676 -38.38 0.14 44.34
N VAL A 677 -37.65 -0.59 45.18
CA VAL A 677 -38.12 -1.03 46.51
C VAL A 677 -36.98 -1.08 47.50
N CYS A 678 -37.30 -1.07 48.80
CA CYS A 678 -36.35 -1.40 49.85
C CYS A 678 -36.05 -2.90 49.87
N ILE A 679 -34.77 -3.26 49.86
CA ILE A 679 -34.28 -4.62 50.05
C ILE A 679 -33.93 -4.80 51.51
N CYS A 680 -34.83 -5.46 52.23
CA CYS A 680 -34.73 -5.64 53.67
C CYS A 680 -33.69 -6.70 54.04
N ASN A 681 -32.96 -6.42 55.12
CA ASN A 681 -32.06 -7.36 55.77
C ASN A 681 -32.87 -8.46 56.49
N GLU A 682 -32.20 -9.54 56.87
CA GLU A 682 -32.82 -10.63 57.65
C GLU A 682 -33.49 -10.08 58.93
N GLY A 683 -34.72 -10.55 59.19
CA GLY A 683 -35.52 -10.11 60.32
C GLY A 683 -36.34 -8.84 60.08
N PHE A 684 -36.17 -8.15 58.94
CA PHE A 684 -36.96 -6.97 58.58
C PHE A 684 -37.82 -7.22 57.34
N ALA A 685 -38.97 -6.55 57.30
CA ALA A 685 -39.97 -6.63 56.25
C ALA A 685 -40.76 -5.31 56.15
N GLY A 686 -41.67 -5.27 55.19
CA GLY A 686 -42.50 -4.10 54.90
C GLY A 686 -41.81 -3.05 54.01
N PRO A 687 -42.55 -1.99 53.64
CA PRO A 687 -42.07 -1.03 52.64
C PRO A 687 -40.84 -0.24 53.04
N ALA A 688 -40.66 0.04 54.34
CA ALA A 688 -39.53 0.76 54.89
C ALA A 688 -38.51 -0.15 55.59
N CYS A 689 -38.68 -1.48 55.53
CA CYS A 689 -37.86 -2.45 56.27
C CYS A 689 -37.80 -2.20 57.79
N ASP A 690 -38.93 -1.88 58.41
CA ASP A 690 -39.08 -1.60 59.84
C ASP A 690 -40.11 -2.52 60.54
N GLN A 691 -40.69 -3.48 59.82
CA GLN A 691 -41.66 -4.44 60.33
C GLN A 691 -41.08 -5.85 60.34
N VAL A 692 -41.79 -6.81 60.94
CA VAL A 692 -41.46 -8.25 60.92
C VAL A 692 -42.60 -9.03 60.27
N THR A 693 -42.31 -10.21 59.72
CA THR A 693 -43.32 -11.09 59.15
C THR A 693 -43.98 -11.99 60.20
N MET A 694 -45.23 -12.38 59.95
CA MET A 694 -45.96 -13.40 60.72
C MET A 694 -46.09 -14.69 59.91
N LEU A 695 -46.28 -15.82 60.62
CA LEU A 695 -46.49 -17.12 60.00
C LEU A 695 -47.88 -17.22 59.38
N THR A 696 -47.95 -17.94 58.26
CA THR A 696 -49.17 -18.17 57.47
C THR A 696 -49.21 -19.64 57.06
N GLU A 697 -50.42 -20.18 56.96
CA GLU A 697 -50.66 -21.51 56.38
C GLU A 697 -51.01 -21.33 54.89
N GLN A 698 -50.39 -22.14 54.04
CA GLN A 698 -50.63 -22.15 52.60
C GLN A 698 -51.65 -23.22 52.25
N ASP A 699 -52.67 -22.84 51.48
CA ASP A 699 -53.58 -23.78 50.83
C ASP A 699 -53.25 -23.86 49.32
N ILE A 700 -53.26 -25.07 48.76
CA ILE A 700 -52.85 -25.35 47.39
C ILE A 700 -54.10 -25.64 46.56
N ASP A 701 -54.28 -24.91 45.47
CA ASP A 701 -55.28 -25.24 44.46
C ASP A 701 -54.66 -26.16 43.41
N ASP A 702 -55.23 -27.34 43.21
CA ASP A 702 -54.70 -28.35 42.26
C ASP A 702 -55.04 -28.04 40.79
N SER A 703 -55.84 -26.99 40.54
CA SER A 703 -56.52 -26.76 39.26
C SER A 703 -56.25 -25.38 38.66
N LEU A 704 -55.95 -24.37 39.47
CA LEU A 704 -55.67 -23.00 39.06
C LEU A 704 -54.47 -22.43 39.82
N PRO A 705 -53.70 -21.49 39.22
CA PRO A 705 -52.56 -20.84 39.88
C PRO A 705 -53.01 -19.81 40.94
N ILE A 706 -53.68 -20.28 41.99
CA ILE A 706 -54.20 -19.46 43.09
C ILE A 706 -53.28 -19.59 44.30
N LEU A 707 -52.65 -18.48 44.71
CA LEU A 707 -51.97 -18.40 45.99
C LEU A 707 -53.01 -18.12 47.07
N THR A 708 -53.23 -19.06 47.98
CA THR A 708 -54.06 -18.85 49.17
C THR A 708 -53.19 -18.87 50.42
N ALA A 709 -53.10 -17.71 51.09
CA ALA A 709 -52.36 -17.55 52.34
C ALA A 709 -53.31 -17.18 53.48
N THR A 710 -53.33 -18.00 54.53
CA THR A 710 -54.24 -17.86 55.67
C THR A 710 -53.46 -17.54 56.93
N ARG A 711 -53.96 -16.60 57.73
CA ARG A 711 -53.40 -16.33 59.05
C ARG A 711 -53.83 -17.42 60.03
N ASP A 712 -52.86 -17.99 60.73
CA ASP A 712 -53.06 -19.00 61.78
C ASP A 712 -53.52 -18.34 63.11
N ASP A 713 -54.71 -17.74 63.10
CA ASP A 713 -55.36 -17.19 64.29
C ASP A 713 -56.91 -17.18 64.16
N PRO A 714 -57.66 -16.85 65.23
CA PRO A 714 -59.13 -16.87 65.22
C PRO A 714 -59.79 -15.91 64.22
N SER A 715 -59.06 -14.91 63.72
CA SER A 715 -59.58 -13.97 62.71
C SER A 715 -59.66 -14.62 61.33
N ASN A 716 -58.88 -15.68 61.10
CA ASN A 716 -58.82 -16.48 59.88
C ASN A 716 -58.78 -15.62 58.60
N THR A 717 -58.03 -14.50 58.65
CA THR A 717 -57.91 -13.64 57.47
C THR A 717 -57.13 -14.36 56.38
N ARG A 718 -57.70 -14.38 55.18
CA ARG A 718 -57.12 -15.07 54.02
C ARG A 718 -56.87 -14.09 52.89
N LEU A 719 -55.71 -14.18 52.25
CA LEU A 719 -55.38 -13.50 51.00
C LEU A 719 -55.35 -14.54 49.88
N GLN A 720 -56.12 -14.31 48.82
CA GLN A 720 -56.06 -15.11 47.60
C GLN A 720 -55.53 -14.26 46.45
N VAL A 721 -54.55 -14.76 45.70
CA VAL A 721 -53.98 -14.06 44.54
C VAL A 721 -54.03 -14.98 43.33
N GLN A 722 -54.61 -14.50 42.24
CA GLN A 722 -54.78 -15.25 41.00
C GLN A 722 -54.49 -14.38 39.78
N ILE A 723 -53.87 -14.94 38.75
CA ILE A 723 -53.82 -14.37 37.41
C ILE A 723 -55.13 -14.66 36.66
N LEU A 724 -55.81 -13.63 36.16
CA LEU A 724 -57.08 -13.75 35.44
C LEU A 724 -56.90 -13.83 33.93
N SER A 725 -56.01 -13.01 33.38
CA SER A 725 -55.84 -12.90 31.93
C SER A 725 -54.50 -12.30 31.52
N VAL A 726 -54.12 -12.53 30.27
CA VAL A 726 -52.99 -11.88 29.61
C VAL A 726 -53.48 -11.11 28.38
N PHE A 727 -52.99 -9.88 28.17
CA PHE A 727 -53.26 -9.07 26.99
C PHE A 727 -52.04 -9.05 26.08
N GLU A 728 -52.25 -9.38 24.81
CA GLU A 728 -51.27 -9.25 23.73
C GLU A 728 -51.81 -8.28 22.69
N ASP A 729 -51.16 -7.12 22.52
CA ASP A 729 -51.55 -6.10 21.54
C ASP A 729 -53.04 -5.70 21.62
N ASN A 730 -53.57 -5.62 22.86
CA ASN A 730 -54.97 -5.39 23.25
C ASN A 730 -55.93 -6.58 23.10
N SER A 731 -55.48 -7.76 22.68
CA SER A 731 -56.27 -8.99 22.72
C SER A 731 -56.15 -9.65 24.09
N GLU A 732 -57.25 -9.75 24.84
CA GLU A 732 -57.30 -10.41 26.15
C GLU A 732 -57.53 -11.92 26.00
N VAL A 733 -56.74 -12.72 26.73
CA VAL A 733 -56.87 -14.17 26.84
C VAL A 733 -57.24 -14.52 28.26
N ASP A 734 -58.42 -15.09 28.43
CA ASP A 734 -58.95 -15.54 29.71
C ASP A 734 -58.20 -16.79 30.19
N LEU A 735 -57.73 -16.77 31.43
CA LEU A 735 -56.96 -17.83 32.07
C LEU A 735 -57.71 -18.48 33.24
N THR A 736 -59.00 -18.17 33.40
CA THR A 736 -59.82 -18.66 34.52
C THR A 736 -60.37 -20.09 34.32
N ASP A 737 -60.23 -20.68 33.13
CA ASP A 737 -60.61 -22.06 32.85
C ASP A 737 -59.57 -23.05 33.39
N SER A 738 -59.93 -23.75 34.47
CA SER A 738 -59.07 -24.73 35.14
C SER A 738 -58.66 -25.90 34.24
N SER A 739 -59.44 -26.22 33.19
CA SER A 739 -59.09 -27.29 32.25
C SER A 739 -57.92 -26.96 31.33
N SER A 740 -57.52 -25.68 31.26
CA SER A 740 -56.40 -25.21 30.43
C SER A 740 -55.06 -25.18 31.18
N TRP A 741 -55.05 -25.55 32.46
CA TRP A 741 -53.85 -25.57 33.29
C TRP A 741 -53.41 -27.00 33.61
N THR A 742 -52.10 -27.21 33.63
CA THR A 742 -51.49 -28.42 34.18
C THR A 742 -50.61 -28.04 35.36
N MET A 743 -50.88 -28.63 36.54
CA MET A 743 -50.05 -28.45 37.72
C MET A 743 -48.99 -29.56 37.79
N SER A 744 -47.77 -29.19 38.16
CA SER A 744 -46.73 -30.11 38.62
C SER A 744 -46.19 -29.66 39.97
N GLU A 745 -46.13 -30.57 40.94
CA GLU A 745 -45.42 -30.32 42.21
C GLU A 745 -43.91 -30.24 41.93
N GLY A 746 -43.28 -29.16 42.40
CA GLY A 746 -41.83 -28.98 42.36
C GLY A 746 -41.14 -29.54 43.61
N ASP A 747 -40.08 -28.88 44.04
CA ASP A 747 -39.47 -29.10 45.37
C ASP A 747 -40.47 -28.75 46.49
N LYS A 748 -40.21 -29.23 47.72
CA LYS A 748 -41.01 -28.87 48.90
C LYS A 748 -41.19 -27.34 48.95
N ASN A 749 -42.44 -26.87 48.94
CA ASN A 749 -42.87 -25.46 48.96
C ASN A 749 -42.97 -24.75 47.59
N VAL A 750 -42.85 -25.46 46.46
CA VAL A 750 -42.96 -24.87 45.11
C VAL A 750 -44.07 -25.55 44.30
N ASN A 751 -45.04 -24.77 43.85
CA ASN A 751 -46.11 -25.22 42.96
C ASN A 751 -45.97 -24.55 41.59
N ILE A 752 -45.93 -25.36 40.52
CA ILE A 752 -45.74 -24.88 39.15
C ILE A 752 -47.00 -25.19 38.35
N TYR A 753 -47.59 -24.15 37.76
CA TYR A 753 -48.75 -24.21 36.90
C TYR A 753 -48.36 -23.80 35.50
N GLN A 754 -48.69 -24.62 34.51
CA GLN A 754 -48.40 -24.36 33.11
C GLN A 754 -49.68 -24.27 32.29
N TYR A 755 -49.82 -23.17 31.56
CA TYR A 755 -50.81 -22.94 30.53
C TYR A 755 -50.10 -22.90 29.17
N GLN A 756 -50.64 -23.58 28.17
CA GLN A 756 -50.06 -23.59 26.83
C GLN A 756 -51.14 -23.69 25.76
N ASP A 757 -51.02 -22.83 24.73
CA ASP A 757 -51.78 -22.96 23.50
C ASP A 757 -50.85 -23.02 22.28
N SER A 758 -51.39 -22.93 21.06
CA SER A 758 -50.60 -23.07 19.83
C SER A 758 -49.52 -22.00 19.66
N ASN A 759 -49.65 -20.85 20.32
CA ASN A 759 -48.82 -19.68 20.06
C ASN A 759 -48.09 -19.16 21.31
N ARG A 760 -48.52 -19.52 22.52
CA ARG A 760 -47.98 -19.01 23.78
C ARG A 760 -47.82 -20.09 24.85
N GLN A 761 -46.90 -19.84 25.77
CA GLN A 761 -46.73 -20.60 26.99
C GLN A 761 -46.64 -19.63 28.17
N LEU A 762 -47.36 -19.95 29.23
CA LEU A 762 -47.35 -19.21 30.49
C LEU A 762 -47.09 -20.19 31.62
N ILE A 763 -46.06 -19.93 32.41
CA ILE A 763 -45.70 -20.70 33.59
C ILE A 763 -45.84 -19.77 34.79
N VAL A 764 -46.63 -20.20 35.77
CA VAL A 764 -46.78 -19.53 37.05
C VAL A 764 -46.15 -20.40 38.12
N THR A 765 -45.21 -19.84 38.86
CA THR A 765 -44.60 -20.53 40.00
C THR A 765 -44.96 -19.83 41.30
N ILE A 766 -45.57 -20.57 42.22
CA ILE A 766 -45.90 -20.10 43.56
C ILE A 766 -44.95 -20.79 44.54
N THR A 767 -44.11 -20.00 45.19
CA THR A 767 -43.10 -20.50 46.13
C THR A 767 -43.37 -19.96 47.54
N SER A 768 -43.48 -20.84 48.53
CA SER A 768 -43.44 -20.45 49.94
C SER A 768 -42.00 -20.34 50.42
N ASN A 769 -41.69 -19.24 51.11
CA ASN A 769 -40.36 -18.91 51.64
C ASN A 769 -40.35 -19.10 53.17
N PRO A 770 -40.19 -20.34 53.68
CA PRO A 770 -40.26 -20.64 55.12
C PRO A 770 -39.03 -20.17 55.91
N THR A 771 -38.04 -19.59 55.24
CA THR A 771 -36.84 -18.98 55.83
C THR A 771 -36.45 -17.78 54.98
N PHE A 772 -35.73 -16.81 55.56
CA PHE A 772 -35.17 -15.69 54.80
C PHE A 772 -34.26 -16.21 53.68
N SER A 773 -34.46 -15.70 52.47
CA SER A 773 -33.68 -16.11 51.29
C SER A 773 -33.49 -14.94 50.33
N SER A 774 -32.74 -15.15 49.26
CA SER A 774 -32.58 -14.13 48.21
C SER A 774 -32.43 -14.79 46.85
N ALA A 775 -32.83 -14.09 45.78
CA ALA A 775 -32.58 -14.53 44.41
C ALA A 775 -32.18 -13.36 43.52
N GLN A 776 -31.66 -13.70 42.34
CA GLN A 776 -31.41 -12.73 41.28
C GLN A 776 -32.70 -12.44 40.52
N LEU A 777 -33.03 -11.17 40.40
CA LEU A 777 -34.08 -10.65 39.55
C LEU A 777 -33.44 -9.65 38.58
N GLY A 778 -33.08 -10.14 37.39
CA GLY A 778 -32.23 -9.43 36.45
C GLY A 778 -30.79 -9.32 36.93
N THR A 779 -30.21 -8.12 36.93
CA THR A 779 -28.89 -7.83 37.50
C THR A 779 -28.91 -7.52 39.00
N ASN A 780 -30.09 -7.60 39.63
CA ASN A 780 -30.32 -7.16 40.99
C ASN A 780 -30.63 -8.34 41.91
N THR A 781 -30.19 -8.25 43.16
CA THR A 781 -30.58 -9.21 44.21
C THR A 781 -31.83 -8.72 44.93
N ILE A 782 -32.85 -9.58 45.01
CA ILE A 782 -34.04 -9.36 45.85
C ILE A 782 -34.02 -10.34 47.04
N THR A 783 -34.41 -9.86 48.21
CA THR A 783 -34.49 -10.67 49.45
C THR A 783 -35.93 -11.01 49.77
N TYR A 784 -36.20 -12.22 50.25
CA TYR A 784 -37.52 -12.71 50.64
C TYR A 784 -37.58 -12.85 52.16
N PRO A 785 -38.48 -12.12 52.83
CA PRO A 785 -38.70 -12.29 54.26
C PRO A 785 -39.14 -13.71 54.62
N ASN A 786 -38.85 -14.13 55.84
CA ASN A 786 -39.35 -15.41 56.38
C ASN A 786 -40.89 -15.45 56.38
N GLY A 787 -41.52 -16.56 55.99
CA GLY A 787 -42.97 -16.70 55.95
C GLY A 787 -43.65 -15.87 54.85
N SER A 788 -42.91 -15.52 53.79
CA SER A 788 -43.43 -14.83 52.61
C SER A 788 -43.69 -15.80 51.46
N TYR A 789 -44.36 -15.32 50.42
CA TYR A 789 -44.65 -16.06 49.20
C TYR A 789 -44.16 -15.30 47.98
N THR A 790 -43.61 -16.02 47.01
CA THR A 790 -43.25 -15.46 45.70
C THR A 790 -44.19 -16.01 44.65
N TYR A 791 -44.73 -15.12 43.83
CA TYR A 791 -45.59 -15.41 42.68
C TYR A 791 -44.85 -14.95 41.42
N SER A 792 -44.22 -15.87 40.71
CA SER A 792 -43.46 -15.55 39.49
C SER A 792 -44.22 -15.94 38.23
N ILE A 793 -44.04 -15.12 37.20
CA ILE A 793 -44.61 -15.29 35.87
C ILE A 793 -43.46 -15.45 34.88
N GLU A 794 -43.47 -16.56 34.14
CA GLU A 794 -42.68 -16.73 32.93
C GLU A 794 -43.62 -16.87 31.74
N TYR A 795 -43.53 -15.94 30.81
CA TYR A 795 -44.35 -15.93 29.59
C TYR A 795 -43.43 -16.02 28.37
N SER A 796 -43.85 -16.81 27.38
CA SER A 796 -43.24 -16.82 26.05
C SER A 796 -44.28 -16.92 24.95
N SER A 797 -43.99 -16.30 23.81
CA SER A 797 -44.82 -16.34 22.61
C SER A 797 -43.98 -16.60 21.38
N SER A 798 -44.56 -17.33 20.43
CA SER A 798 -44.00 -17.57 19.10
C SER A 798 -43.89 -16.30 18.24
N SER A 799 -44.62 -15.24 18.62
CA SER A 799 -44.64 -13.95 17.93
C SER A 799 -44.19 -12.81 18.86
N VAL A 800 -43.60 -11.75 18.28
CA VAL A 800 -43.23 -10.55 19.04
C VAL A 800 -44.49 -9.77 19.42
N VAL A 801 -44.68 -9.54 20.71
CA VAL A 801 -45.79 -8.74 21.28
C VAL A 801 -45.28 -7.33 21.60
N ASN A 802 -46.03 -6.30 21.21
CA ASN A 802 -45.63 -4.89 21.40
C ASN A 802 -46.26 -4.27 22.66
N ASP A 803 -47.45 -4.73 23.05
CA ASP A 803 -48.11 -4.38 24.31
C ASP A 803 -48.50 -5.66 25.05
N LEU A 804 -47.73 -5.99 26.10
CA LEU A 804 -47.95 -7.17 26.93
C LEU A 804 -48.37 -6.74 28.34
N ARG A 805 -49.54 -7.21 28.78
CA ARG A 805 -50.11 -6.92 30.11
C ARG A 805 -50.65 -8.17 30.78
N PHE A 806 -50.53 -8.27 32.10
CA PHE A 806 -51.06 -9.38 32.90
C PHE A 806 -52.04 -8.84 33.94
N LYS A 807 -53.27 -9.37 33.98
CA LYS A 807 -54.30 -8.96 34.94
C LYS A 807 -54.33 -9.94 36.11
N PHE A 808 -54.16 -9.43 37.31
CA PHE A 808 -54.25 -10.19 38.56
C PHE A 808 -55.45 -9.74 39.37
N GLN A 809 -56.00 -10.66 40.15
CA GLN A 809 -57.01 -10.42 41.16
C GLN A 809 -56.47 -10.82 42.53
N MET A 810 -56.75 -9.99 43.53
CA MET A 810 -56.43 -10.26 44.92
C MET A 810 -57.70 -10.15 45.75
N GLU A 811 -58.10 -11.26 46.35
CA GLU A 811 -59.30 -11.38 47.17
C GLU A 811 -58.94 -11.52 48.64
N MET A 812 -59.83 -11.08 49.52
CA MET A 812 -59.64 -11.21 50.95
C MET A 812 -60.87 -11.74 51.68
N THR A 813 -60.64 -12.63 52.65
CA THR A 813 -61.68 -13.16 53.54
C THR A 813 -61.48 -12.61 54.97
N PRO A 814 -62.55 -12.26 55.72
CA PRO A 814 -63.97 -12.21 55.30
C PRO A 814 -64.24 -11.12 54.26
N GLU A 815 -65.22 -11.28 53.38
CA GLU A 815 -65.57 -10.24 52.39
C GLU A 815 -66.13 -8.98 53.07
N GLU A 816 -65.87 -7.79 52.52
CA GLU A 816 -66.37 -6.51 53.04
C GLU A 816 -67.41 -5.90 52.10
N CYS A 817 -68.37 -5.14 52.66
CA CYS A 817 -69.36 -4.42 51.86
C CYS A 817 -68.74 -3.30 50.99
N GLU A 818 -67.59 -2.76 51.43
CA GLU A 818 -66.81 -1.76 50.69
C GLU A 818 -65.40 -2.29 50.43
N SER A 819 -64.78 -1.85 49.33
CA SER A 819 -63.39 -2.21 49.05
C SER A 819 -62.51 -1.82 50.24
N PRO A 820 -61.72 -2.75 50.81
CA PRO A 820 -60.82 -2.42 51.90
C PRO A 820 -59.77 -1.39 51.44
N PRO A 821 -59.17 -0.62 52.37
CA PRO A 821 -58.27 0.48 52.06
C PRO A 821 -56.91 -0.07 51.63
N TYR A 822 -56.80 -0.46 50.36
CA TYR A 822 -55.51 -0.76 49.74
C TYR A 822 -54.69 0.51 49.65
N ILE A 823 -53.53 0.52 50.31
CA ILE A 823 -52.51 1.56 50.16
C ILE A 823 -51.52 1.09 49.11
N TYR A 824 -51.66 1.61 47.90
CA TYR A 824 -50.62 1.51 46.88
C TYR A 824 -49.71 2.72 47.03
N ALA A 825 -48.41 2.50 47.18
CA ALA A 825 -47.46 3.60 47.20
C ALA A 825 -46.89 3.88 45.79
N TYR A 826 -46.87 5.17 45.48
CA TYR A 826 -46.54 5.79 44.20
C TYR A 826 -45.73 7.07 44.46
N PRO A 827 -44.84 7.52 43.55
CA PRO A 827 -44.43 8.92 43.54
C PRO A 827 -45.45 9.78 42.77
N THR A 828 -46.44 10.34 43.47
CA THR A 828 -47.16 11.60 43.15
C THR A 828 -47.74 11.83 41.74
N GLY A 829 -49.07 11.73 41.57
CA GLY A 829 -49.82 12.54 40.59
C GLY A 829 -50.43 11.90 39.32
N VAL A 830 -50.14 10.65 38.93
CA VAL A 830 -50.81 9.95 37.81
C VAL A 830 -50.71 8.41 37.92
N ASN A 831 -51.72 7.67 37.47
CA ASN A 831 -51.98 6.23 37.73
C ASN A 831 -50.98 5.18 37.15
N TYR A 832 -49.65 5.32 37.26
CA TYR A 832 -48.70 4.41 36.57
C TYR A 832 -47.62 3.80 37.49
N GLY A 833 -47.71 2.50 37.84
CA GLY A 833 -46.58 1.73 38.40
C GLY A 833 -46.42 1.78 39.94
N SER A 834 -47.29 1.09 40.67
CA SER A 834 -47.18 0.83 42.11
C SER A 834 -45.97 -0.05 42.41
N HIS A 835 -45.17 0.34 43.41
CA HIS A 835 -43.97 -0.39 43.84
C HIS A 835 -44.25 -1.40 44.96
N PHE A 836 -45.25 -1.11 45.78
CA PHE A 836 -45.75 -2.01 46.80
C PHE A 836 -47.21 -1.69 47.11
N MET A 837 -47.87 -2.63 47.79
CA MET A 837 -49.20 -2.49 48.33
C MET A 837 -49.19 -2.92 49.80
N THR A 838 -49.89 -2.20 50.66
CA THR A 838 -50.25 -2.68 52.00
C THR A 838 -51.75 -2.62 52.24
N LEU A 839 -52.22 -3.51 53.11
CA LEU A 839 -53.64 -3.72 53.33
C LEU A 839 -53.89 -4.25 54.73
N LEU A 840 -54.69 -3.55 55.51
CA LEU A 840 -54.96 -3.87 56.91
C LEU A 840 -56.37 -4.44 57.08
N LYS A 841 -56.48 -5.60 57.73
CA LYS A 841 -57.75 -6.27 58.07
C LYS A 841 -57.64 -6.98 59.41
N TYR A 842 -58.53 -6.69 60.36
CA TYR A 842 -58.32 -6.96 61.78
C TYR A 842 -56.91 -6.50 62.19
N ASN A 843 -56.16 -7.38 62.84
CA ASN A 843 -54.75 -7.23 63.22
C ASN A 843 -53.77 -7.73 62.14
N SER A 844 -54.22 -8.00 60.90
CA SER A 844 -53.43 -8.56 59.80
C SER A 844 -53.08 -7.48 58.77
N GLN A 845 -51.80 -7.18 58.58
CA GLN A 845 -51.35 -6.33 57.49
C GLN A 845 -50.71 -7.15 56.38
N TRP A 846 -51.39 -7.28 55.26
CA TRP A 846 -50.82 -7.90 54.06
C TRP A 846 -49.99 -6.88 53.30
N HIS A 847 -48.83 -7.32 52.81
CA HIS A 847 -47.90 -6.52 52.04
C HIS A 847 -47.51 -7.25 50.77
N ALA A 848 -47.62 -6.57 49.64
CA ALA A 848 -47.15 -7.06 48.36
C ALA A 848 -46.05 -6.14 47.81
N ARG A 849 -44.95 -6.69 47.33
CA ARG A 849 -43.90 -5.95 46.60
C ARG A 849 -44.06 -6.20 45.11
N PHE A 850 -43.90 -5.12 44.35
CA PHE A 850 -43.95 -5.11 42.89
C PHE A 850 -42.62 -4.56 42.33
N PRO A 851 -41.56 -5.39 42.29
CA PRO A 851 -40.29 -4.98 41.68
C PRO A 851 -40.51 -4.49 40.26
N GLN A 852 -40.01 -3.29 39.93
CA GLN A 852 -40.26 -2.66 38.62
C GLN A 852 -39.32 -3.17 37.52
N VAL A 853 -38.82 -4.42 37.62
CA VAL A 853 -37.91 -5.01 36.64
C VAL A 853 -38.52 -6.25 36.03
N THR A 854 -38.27 -6.44 34.74
CA THR A 854 -38.54 -7.69 34.05
C THR A 854 -37.36 -8.10 33.16
N VAL A 855 -37.12 -9.40 33.10
CA VAL A 855 -36.13 -10.00 32.21
C VAL A 855 -36.82 -10.33 30.89
N LEU A 856 -36.26 -9.85 29.77
CA LEU A 856 -36.85 -10.05 28.44
C LEU A 856 -36.03 -11.02 27.59
N ASN A 857 -36.73 -11.72 26.70
CA ASN A 857 -36.18 -12.45 25.56
C ASN A 857 -35.08 -13.45 25.95
N GLY A 858 -35.32 -14.20 27.04
CA GLY A 858 -34.43 -15.23 27.57
C GLY A 858 -33.16 -14.68 28.23
N GLY A 859 -33.22 -13.52 28.89
CA GLY A 859 -32.09 -12.95 29.64
C GLY A 859 -31.16 -12.03 28.85
N LYS A 860 -31.50 -11.71 27.58
CA LYS A 860 -30.66 -10.87 26.70
C LYS A 860 -30.79 -9.37 26.99
N SER A 861 -31.89 -8.97 27.60
CA SER A 861 -32.21 -7.57 27.88
C SER A 861 -33.10 -7.46 29.11
N TYR A 862 -33.04 -6.30 29.76
CA TYR A 862 -33.88 -5.97 30.91
C TYR A 862 -34.79 -4.79 30.53
N SER A 863 -35.99 -4.77 31.08
CA SER A 863 -36.94 -3.67 30.93
C SER A 863 -37.67 -3.44 32.24
N THR A 864 -38.46 -2.38 32.30
CA THR A 864 -39.31 -2.05 33.44
C THR A 864 -40.67 -2.72 33.32
N ILE A 865 -41.25 -3.13 34.45
CA ILE A 865 -42.64 -3.59 34.53
C ILE A 865 -43.41 -2.66 35.47
N ALA A 866 -44.53 -2.12 35.00
CA ALA A 866 -45.37 -1.20 35.77
C ALA A 866 -46.61 -1.92 36.29
N THR A 867 -46.89 -1.84 37.60
CA THR A 867 -48.09 -2.44 38.21
C THR A 867 -49.16 -1.38 38.46
N GLU A 868 -50.30 -1.47 37.80
CA GLU A 868 -51.35 -0.44 37.83
C GLU A 868 -52.63 -0.98 38.49
N PRO A 869 -53.13 -0.38 39.58
CA PRO A 869 -54.45 -0.75 40.11
C PRO A 869 -55.55 -0.35 39.11
N GLN A 870 -56.48 -1.26 38.79
CA GLN A 870 -57.52 -1.03 37.78
C GLN A 870 -58.87 -0.66 38.41
N ASN A 871 -59.50 -1.60 39.11
CA ASN A 871 -60.82 -1.44 39.68
C ASN A 871 -60.88 -2.01 41.11
N LYS A 872 -61.64 -1.33 41.97
CA LYS A 872 -61.96 -1.75 43.34
C LYS A 872 -63.44 -2.15 43.37
N PHE A 873 -63.74 -3.45 43.35
CA PHE A 873 -65.08 -3.96 43.61
C PHE A 873 -65.09 -4.53 45.04
N GLY A 874 -66.21 -4.45 45.76
CA GLY A 874 -66.27 -4.63 47.23
C GLY A 874 -65.50 -5.83 47.82
N ASN A 875 -65.30 -6.88 47.03
CA ASN A 875 -64.80 -8.18 47.44
C ASN A 875 -63.34 -8.45 47.00
N TYR A 876 -62.78 -7.68 46.05
CA TYR A 876 -61.45 -7.93 45.48
C TYR A 876 -60.81 -6.67 44.85
N THR A 877 -59.49 -6.67 44.72
CA THR A 877 -58.75 -5.67 43.94
C THR A 877 -58.12 -6.30 42.71
N GLN A 878 -58.07 -5.56 41.60
CA GLN A 878 -57.38 -5.98 40.39
C GLN A 878 -56.19 -5.07 40.08
N VAL A 879 -55.07 -5.68 39.69
CA VAL A 879 -53.88 -4.97 39.21
C VAL A 879 -53.48 -5.46 37.83
N ILE A 880 -52.96 -4.55 37.00
CA ILE A 880 -52.36 -4.87 35.70
C ILE A 880 -50.86 -4.69 35.78
N ALA A 881 -50.11 -5.75 35.50
CA ALA A 881 -48.67 -5.69 35.29
C ALA A 881 -48.39 -5.44 33.80
N LYS A 882 -47.82 -4.29 33.46
CA LYS A 882 -47.51 -3.87 32.08
C LYS A 882 -46.02 -3.87 31.81
N VAL A 883 -45.57 -4.64 30.82
CA VAL A 883 -44.17 -4.66 30.37
C VAL A 883 -43.87 -3.43 29.52
N GLN A 884 -42.88 -2.62 29.91
CA GLN A 884 -42.52 -1.36 29.24
C GLN A 884 -41.49 -1.58 28.11
N SER A 885 -41.80 -2.48 27.18
CA SER A 885 -40.97 -2.77 26.01
C SER A 885 -41.85 -3.07 24.81
N SER A 886 -41.48 -2.54 23.63
CA SER A 886 -42.23 -2.72 22.39
C SER A 886 -41.79 -3.94 21.57
N GLN A 887 -41.03 -4.88 22.15
CA GLN A 887 -40.55 -6.08 21.46
C GLN A 887 -40.38 -7.27 22.43
N VAL A 888 -41.49 -7.85 22.88
CA VAL A 888 -41.49 -8.94 23.88
C VAL A 888 -41.79 -10.27 23.21
N GLN A 889 -40.82 -11.19 23.22
CA GLN A 889 -41.02 -12.61 22.86
C GLN A 889 -41.09 -13.49 24.09
N SER A 890 -40.36 -13.13 25.14
CA SER A 890 -40.54 -13.71 26.48
C SER A 890 -40.29 -12.68 27.57
N THR A 891 -40.93 -12.88 28.71
CA THR A 891 -40.78 -12.04 29.90
C THR A 891 -40.79 -12.89 31.16
N TYR A 892 -39.94 -12.54 32.12
CA TYR A 892 -39.95 -13.07 33.48
C TYR A 892 -40.02 -11.92 34.48
N PHE A 893 -40.94 -12.00 35.43
CA PHE A 893 -41.02 -11.11 36.59
C PHE A 893 -41.68 -11.84 37.76
N GLN A 894 -41.65 -11.23 38.94
CA GLN A 894 -42.20 -11.83 40.14
C GLN A 894 -42.73 -10.77 41.10
N TYR A 895 -43.74 -11.15 41.89
CA TYR A 895 -44.26 -10.40 43.02
C TYR A 895 -44.08 -11.19 44.30
N ASP A 896 -43.91 -10.47 45.41
CA ASP A 896 -43.73 -11.09 46.71
C ASP A 896 -44.84 -10.65 47.65
N PHE A 897 -45.39 -11.57 48.43
CA PHE A 897 -46.48 -11.35 49.36
C PHE A 897 -46.04 -11.77 50.77
N SER A 898 -46.35 -10.96 51.76
CA SER A 898 -45.98 -11.23 53.16
C SER A 898 -47.07 -10.72 54.09
N LEU A 899 -47.36 -11.48 55.13
CA LEU A 899 -48.14 -11.00 56.26
C LEU A 899 -47.19 -10.31 57.26
N LEU A 900 -47.48 -9.05 57.60
CA LEU A 900 -46.69 -8.23 58.51
C LEU A 900 -47.36 -8.13 59.88
N ASP A 901 -46.56 -8.17 60.94
CA ASP A 901 -47.01 -7.85 62.29
C ASP A 901 -47.37 -6.35 62.37
N THR A 902 -48.53 -6.04 62.93
CA THR A 902 -49.07 -4.69 63.00
C THR A 902 -49.78 -4.46 64.33
N TYR A 903 -49.52 -3.29 64.92
CA TYR A 903 -50.19 -2.83 66.14
C TYR A 903 -51.52 -2.12 65.83
N GLN A 904 -51.81 -1.88 64.56
CA GLN A 904 -53.07 -1.27 64.13
C GLN A 904 -54.09 -2.38 63.87
N SER A 905 -55.30 -2.24 64.43
CA SER A 905 -56.42 -3.15 64.15
C SER A 905 -57.56 -2.40 63.46
N ARG A 906 -58.17 -3.03 62.45
CA ARG A 906 -59.37 -2.54 61.76
C ARG A 906 -60.39 -3.66 61.61
N GLU A 907 -61.54 -3.54 62.26
CA GLU A 907 -62.67 -4.44 62.02
C GLU A 907 -63.21 -4.28 60.58
N PRO A 908 -63.39 -5.37 59.80
CA PRO A 908 -63.97 -5.32 58.48
C PRO A 908 -65.47 -5.01 58.52
N ILE A 909 -65.96 -4.26 57.54
CA ILE A 909 -67.38 -3.90 57.43
C ILE A 909 -68.12 -5.05 56.73
N VAL A 910 -68.75 -5.94 57.51
CA VAL A 910 -69.42 -7.14 57.00
C VAL A 910 -70.95 -7.12 57.11
N GLU A 911 -71.53 -6.19 57.90
CA GLU A 911 -72.98 -6.04 58.09
C GLU A 911 -73.54 -4.84 57.30
N GLY A 912 -74.74 -4.98 56.73
CA GLY A 912 -75.44 -3.90 56.01
C GLY A 912 -75.24 -3.89 54.49
N CYS A 913 -74.65 -4.93 53.91
CA CYS A 913 -74.54 -5.06 52.45
C CYS A 913 -75.95 -5.27 51.86
N GLY A 914 -76.59 -4.21 51.35
CA GLY A 914 -77.89 -4.30 50.68
C GLY A 914 -77.79 -5.06 49.36
N LEU A 915 -77.85 -6.40 49.41
CA LEU A 915 -78.08 -7.23 48.25
C LEU A 915 -79.57 -7.13 47.86
N GLU A 916 -79.96 -6.05 47.18
CA GLU A 916 -81.06 -6.18 46.23
C GLU A 916 -80.58 -7.07 45.09
N GLU A 917 -81.35 -8.11 44.76
CA GLU A 917 -81.13 -8.96 43.60
C GLU A 917 -81.03 -8.12 42.32
N VAL A 918 -79.82 -7.74 41.93
CA VAL A 918 -79.55 -7.21 40.59
C VAL A 918 -79.66 -8.39 39.64
N LYS A 919 -80.86 -8.55 39.07
CA LYS A 919 -81.09 -9.36 37.87
C LYS A 919 -79.97 -9.09 36.88
N GLN A 920 -79.26 -10.16 36.48
CA GLN A 920 -78.35 -10.14 35.34
C GLN A 920 -79.03 -9.48 34.13
N ASN A 921 -78.65 -8.24 33.84
CA ASN A 921 -79.09 -7.56 32.63
C ASN A 921 -78.10 -7.89 31.52
N ASN A 922 -78.42 -8.95 30.76
CA ASN A 922 -77.72 -9.34 29.53
C ASN A 922 -77.98 -8.34 28.39
N SER A 923 -77.65 -7.07 28.59
CA SER A 923 -77.83 -6.00 27.61
C SER A 923 -76.48 -5.48 27.09
N TRP A 924 -75.76 -6.32 26.33
CA TRP A 924 -74.86 -5.85 25.27
C TRP A 924 -74.69 -6.92 24.17
N LYS A 925 -75.79 -7.30 23.52
CA LYS A 925 -75.74 -7.94 22.20
C LYS A 925 -76.49 -7.07 21.19
N ILE A 926 -75.71 -6.55 20.23
CA ILE A 926 -76.10 -6.13 18.87
C ILE A 926 -76.97 -4.87 18.76
N ALA A 927 -76.33 -3.77 18.35
CA ALA A 927 -76.96 -2.71 17.58
C ALA A 927 -75.99 -2.22 16.49
N VAL A 928 -75.87 -2.97 15.39
CA VAL A 928 -75.42 -2.40 14.12
C VAL A 928 -76.39 -2.84 13.04
N GLY A 929 -77.34 -1.95 12.75
CA GLY A 929 -78.32 -2.08 11.70
C GLY A 929 -78.59 -0.73 11.04
N ILE A 930 -77.83 -0.46 9.97
CA ILE A 930 -78.23 0.26 8.75
C ILE A 930 -78.44 1.79 8.84
N ALA A 931 -77.50 2.54 8.23
CA ALA A 931 -77.83 3.69 7.38
C ALA A 931 -76.68 4.05 6.40
N VAL A 932 -76.92 3.73 5.12
CA VAL A 932 -76.55 4.48 3.90
C VAL A 932 -75.15 4.29 3.27
N PRO A 933 -75.07 4.15 1.91
CA PRO A 933 -73.97 3.51 1.20
C PRO A 933 -73.14 4.52 0.39
N VAL A 934 -72.04 5.02 0.97
CA VAL A 934 -71.02 5.80 0.23
C VAL A 934 -69.57 5.38 0.59
N GLY A 935 -69.35 4.59 1.64
CA GLY A 935 -68.01 4.27 2.15
C GLY A 935 -67.23 3.15 1.42
N VAL A 936 -67.89 2.30 0.62
CA VAL A 936 -67.26 1.08 0.08
C VAL A 936 -66.36 1.37 -1.13
N ALA A 937 -66.61 2.45 -1.87
CA ALA A 937 -65.71 2.85 -2.97
C ALA A 937 -64.39 3.47 -2.47
N LEU A 938 -64.42 4.21 -1.35
CA LEU A 938 -63.24 4.88 -0.78
C LEU A 938 -62.28 3.90 -0.09
N LEU A 939 -62.80 2.87 0.59
CA LEU A 939 -61.96 1.86 1.26
C LEU A 939 -61.28 0.90 0.27
N ALA A 940 -61.91 0.59 -0.86
CA ALA A 940 -61.28 -0.21 -1.91
C ALA A 940 -60.12 0.55 -2.61
N THR A 941 -60.27 1.86 -2.84
CA THR A 941 -59.18 2.69 -3.38
C THR A 941 -58.04 2.90 -2.39
N ALA A 942 -58.32 3.05 -1.09
CA ALA A 942 -57.30 3.17 -0.05
C ALA A 942 -56.52 1.85 0.14
N GLY A 943 -57.22 0.71 0.16
CA GLY A 943 -56.59 -0.62 0.24
C GLY A 943 -55.68 -0.92 -0.95
N PHE A 944 -56.08 -0.55 -2.17
CA PHE A 944 -55.25 -0.73 -3.37
C PHE A 944 -54.00 0.17 -3.36
N PHE A 945 -54.09 1.40 -2.83
CA PHE A 945 -52.94 2.30 -2.74
C PHE A 945 -51.94 1.87 -1.66
N ILE A 946 -52.43 1.37 -0.53
CA ILE A 946 -51.59 0.83 0.57
C ILE A 946 -50.88 -0.46 0.11
N PHE A 947 -51.57 -1.37 -0.58
CA PHE A 947 -50.97 -2.59 -1.12
C PHE A 947 -49.92 -2.29 -2.20
N LYS A 948 -50.14 -1.28 -3.04
CA LYS A 948 -49.17 -0.84 -4.07
C LYS A 948 -47.93 -0.17 -3.46
N GLN A 949 -48.05 0.57 -2.36
CA GLN A 949 -46.90 1.12 -1.65
C GLN A 949 -46.09 0.05 -0.90
N GLN A 950 -46.74 -0.91 -0.24
CA GLN A 950 -46.05 -2.02 0.43
C GLN A 950 -45.23 -2.88 -0.54
N ARG A 951 -45.74 -3.11 -1.75
CA ARG A 951 -44.98 -3.85 -2.77
C ARG A 951 -43.75 -3.07 -3.28
N LYS A 952 -43.86 -1.75 -3.44
CA LYS A 952 -42.72 -0.87 -3.80
C LYS A 952 -41.66 -0.83 -2.70
N ILE A 953 -42.06 -0.79 -1.42
CA ILE A 953 -41.14 -0.81 -0.29
C ILE A 953 -40.40 -2.16 -0.22
N ASN A 954 -41.10 -3.27 -0.44
CA ASN A 954 -40.49 -4.60 -0.45
C ASN A 954 -39.52 -4.80 -1.63
N GLU A 955 -39.82 -4.26 -2.82
CA GLU A 955 -38.88 -4.28 -3.95
C GLU A 955 -37.66 -3.37 -3.70
N THR A 956 -37.85 -2.23 -3.04
CA THR A 956 -36.74 -1.31 -2.68
C THR A 956 -35.82 -1.92 -1.61
N ASN A 957 -36.39 -2.59 -0.60
CA ASN A 957 -35.63 -3.32 0.42
C ASN A 957 -34.86 -4.50 -0.16
N LYS A 958 -35.44 -5.20 -1.15
CA LYS A 958 -34.74 -6.28 -1.87
C LYS A 958 -33.56 -5.74 -2.67
N LEU A 959 -33.71 -4.61 -3.36
CA LEU A 959 -32.64 -3.96 -4.13
C LEU A 959 -31.52 -3.40 -3.23
N LEU A 960 -31.89 -2.86 -2.06
CA LEU A 960 -30.94 -2.34 -1.07
C LEU A 960 -30.09 -3.48 -0.47
N ASN A 961 -30.71 -4.59 -0.09
CA ASN A 961 -30.00 -5.77 0.42
C ASN A 961 -29.09 -6.41 -0.64
N GLN A 962 -29.51 -6.38 -1.91
CA GLN A 962 -28.70 -6.87 -3.02
C GLN A 962 -27.46 -5.97 -3.25
N LYS A 963 -27.60 -4.64 -3.18
CA LYS A 963 -26.45 -3.71 -3.27
C LYS A 963 -25.52 -3.75 -2.07
N LEU A 964 -26.05 -3.94 -0.85
CA LEU A 964 -25.24 -4.13 0.35
C LEU A 964 -24.41 -5.43 0.29
N SER A 965 -24.97 -6.49 -0.31
CA SER A 965 -24.25 -7.74 -0.58
C SER A 965 -23.18 -7.62 -1.67
N GLU A 966 -23.34 -6.73 -2.65
CA GLU A 966 -22.32 -6.47 -3.68
C GLU A 966 -21.17 -5.61 -3.11
N LEU A 967 -21.49 -4.65 -2.23
CA LEU A 967 -20.49 -3.82 -1.55
C LEU A 967 -19.64 -4.60 -0.53
N SER A 968 -20.18 -5.63 0.12
CA SER A 968 -19.39 -6.48 1.01
C SER A 968 -18.39 -7.37 0.26
N LYS A 969 -18.66 -7.71 -1.01
CA LYS A 969 -17.74 -8.48 -1.88
C LYS A 969 -16.59 -7.66 -2.47
N PHE A 970 -16.61 -6.33 -2.34
CA PHE A 970 -15.51 -5.44 -2.75
C PHE A 970 -14.56 -5.11 -1.59
N ARG A 971 -14.87 -5.56 -0.36
CA ARG A 971 -14.07 -5.30 0.85
C ARG A 971 -13.17 -6.47 1.27
N ASP A 972 -13.35 -7.63 0.65
CA ASP A 972 -12.43 -8.77 0.65
C ASP A 972 -11.71 -8.82 -0.72
#